data_AF-A0A2K1L7C9-F1
#
_entry.id   AF-A0A2K1L7C9-F1
#
_cell.length_a   1.000
_cell.length_b   1.000
_cell.length_c   1.000
_cell.angle_alpha   90.00
_cell.angle_beta   90.00
_cell.angle_gamma   90.00
#
_symmetry.space_group_name_H-M   'P 1'
#
loop_
_entity.id
_entity.type
_entity.pdbx_description
1 polymer ?
#
loop_
_entity_poly.entity_id
_entity_poly.type
_entity_poly.pdbx_seq_one_letter_code
_entity_poly.pdbx_strand_id
1 'polypeptide(L)'
;MDNDQELSVRALKVQGIFNQFDHNKDGFLNRNEMASLVIAVNPRVKFSKNQIEAILDEVFRTYGEFIEGSRGLSFEGLLRTYDDGAGDVDRDFEALGLNLPEKPPPPKASPTSEPTASMVKPSSSIANETIGQVSRRLSRVPEWAKSANNGIQFEGTWRLIEDLEHILKRQDTKIEGKRKQREDKKGAGLNGLGSTDWEDGTEQGEGAGVRRGEGELGTDLGLFKKELQELRDKVGKVHTPDEAFDGHMAMGKSLFERRWYEDALVSFQLAVQLKPQDVRAHFLVGNAFYSLGDFVEARTSYQKALEAGEENAQEWEGILPQVHVNLGIALEGEGMLLCACDHYREAAILNPRHYRALKLLGSALYGLGEYRAAQKCLEEALVLKPDYADAHCDLGSALHSLHDVEQAISEFQKAIDLNPNHVDALYNLGGLLKDSLRYERAAEMYQKVIQLKPRDWRAQLNRAVSLLGAGEQEEAKKAFKEAFRMTNRLDIYDAIKHLKQRKSINAFAANAEQSATGRRTIVHEPSFTLVDRTKFRQANNDTTPREYLACALVIRKFQKHTRLNTCDINTLSAVVDKSGYLRVNDKTGAPPSQNEKMVRKAELEKLLPGLLKNLNPDTFQSAVRAINERILSILDRTGSGRVDVGMFFAVLAPLCGGPVEKRKRLVFDILRRRVSHPKEGVAPNADVKLYIKSLRAIYLPTQGASELAEIHGEDDKVQVSYPEFKNMFDDPNWGFGILLTLVKLEQGDRIRHDGVTCGACDYVIIGSRFKETTKKFNLCSTCYSEGKVPANVKLDEYVFKEYSTELGATWDRFNFFGSSKQSNAQA
;
A
#
# COMPACT_ATOMS: atom_id res chain seq x y z
N MET A 1 53.52 -14.03 17.89
CA MET A 1 53.19 -15.12 16.96
C MET A 1 52.47 -16.18 17.78
N ASP A 2 51.21 -16.53 17.59
CA ASP A 2 50.17 -16.08 16.68
C ASP A 2 48.87 -16.10 17.46
N ASN A 3 48.07 -15.05 17.32
CA ASN A 3 46.71 -15.00 17.81
C ASN A 3 45.88 -14.41 16.67
N ASP A 4 45.83 -15.14 15.56
CA ASP A 4 44.97 -14.84 14.43
C ASP A 4 43.53 -14.98 14.89
N GLN A 5 42.93 -13.85 15.26
CA GLN A 5 41.51 -13.64 15.06
C GLN A 5 41.26 -13.81 13.56
N GLU A 6 40.44 -14.79 13.20
CA GLU A 6 39.97 -14.95 11.83
C GLU A 6 39.09 -13.72 11.53
N LEU A 7 39.72 -12.66 11.02
CA LEU A 7 39.06 -11.45 10.55
C LEU A 7 38.05 -11.86 9.48
N SER A 8 36.83 -11.30 9.52
CA SER A 8 35.84 -11.56 8.48
C SER A 8 36.42 -11.21 7.11
N VAL A 9 35.98 -11.88 6.04
CA VAL A 9 36.44 -11.59 4.68
C VAL A 9 36.29 -10.09 4.36
N ARG A 10 35.24 -9.44 4.89
CA ARG A 10 35.01 -8.00 4.77
C ARG A 10 36.07 -7.19 5.53
N ALA A 11 36.37 -7.53 6.78
CA ALA A 11 37.41 -6.86 7.56
C ALA A 11 38.81 -7.01 6.95
N LEU A 12 39.11 -8.18 6.35
CA LEU A 12 40.35 -8.40 5.59
C LEU A 12 40.44 -7.51 4.35
N LYS A 13 39.31 -7.31 3.64
CA LYS A 13 39.25 -6.37 2.51
C LYS A 13 39.48 -4.93 2.95
N VAL A 14 38.77 -4.47 3.97
CA VAL A 14 38.98 -3.12 4.52
C VAL A 14 40.40 -2.95 5.04
N GLN A 15 40.99 -3.98 5.63
CA GLN A 15 42.38 -3.94 6.10
C GLN A 15 43.36 -3.81 4.93
N GLY A 16 43.10 -4.49 3.81
CA GLY A 16 43.85 -4.32 2.58
C GLY A 16 43.78 -2.88 2.04
N ILE A 17 42.58 -2.30 2.02
CA ILE A 17 42.36 -0.89 1.63
C ILE A 17 43.11 0.04 2.59
N PHE A 18 42.91 -0.13 3.89
CA PHE A 18 43.54 0.69 4.92
C PHE A 18 45.08 0.71 4.78
N ASN A 19 45.69 -0.47 4.68
CA ASN A 19 47.14 -0.61 4.56
C ASN A 19 47.70 -0.03 3.24
N GLN A 20 46.89 0.06 2.18
CA GLN A 20 47.31 0.68 0.93
C GLN A 20 47.41 2.20 1.06
N PHE A 21 46.60 2.82 1.93
CA PHE A 21 46.51 4.28 2.07
C PHE A 21 47.17 4.83 3.34
N ASP A 22 47.49 4.00 4.34
CA ASP A 22 48.35 4.36 5.47
C ASP A 22 49.82 4.40 5.01
N HIS A 23 50.21 5.50 4.35
CA HIS A 23 51.51 5.63 3.71
C HIS A 23 52.63 5.82 4.74
N ASN A 24 52.31 6.49 5.85
CA ASN A 24 53.26 6.76 6.92
C ASN A 24 53.37 5.61 7.95
N LYS A 25 52.48 4.61 7.86
CA LYS A 25 52.42 3.40 8.72
C LYS A 25 52.25 3.75 10.20
N ASP A 26 51.52 4.83 10.47
CA ASP A 26 51.24 5.26 11.84
C ASP A 26 49.98 4.60 12.42
N GLY A 27 49.25 3.83 11.61
CA GLY A 27 48.02 3.13 11.98
C GLY A 27 46.75 3.97 11.85
N PHE A 28 46.83 5.14 11.19
CA PHE A 28 45.72 6.06 10.96
C PHE A 28 45.76 6.64 9.54
N LEU A 29 44.60 7.05 9.01
CA LEU A 29 44.51 7.75 7.74
C LEU A 29 44.32 9.24 8.00
N ASN A 30 45.38 10.01 7.78
CA ASN A 30 45.29 11.46 7.86
C ASN A 30 44.44 12.01 6.69
N ARG A 31 44.08 13.30 6.73
CA ARG A 31 43.20 13.91 5.70
C ARG A 31 43.72 13.74 4.27
N ASN A 32 45.03 13.74 4.04
CA ASN A 32 45.59 13.59 2.70
C ASN A 32 45.52 12.14 2.21
N GLU A 33 45.72 11.18 3.11
CA GLU A 33 45.59 9.75 2.83
C GLU A 33 44.14 9.37 2.56
N MET A 34 43.22 9.92 3.37
CA MET A 34 41.78 9.74 3.15
C MET A 34 41.30 10.41 1.85
N ALA A 35 41.82 11.60 1.50
CA ALA A 35 41.56 12.21 0.19
C ALA A 35 41.99 11.29 -0.96
N SER A 36 43.17 10.70 -0.83
CA SER A 36 43.74 9.80 -1.84
C SER A 36 42.89 8.54 -1.99
N LEU A 37 42.39 7.99 -0.88
CA LEU A 37 41.46 6.87 -0.88
C LEU A 37 40.16 7.23 -1.62
N VAL A 38 39.52 8.35 -1.27
CA VAL A 38 38.25 8.80 -1.89
C VAL A 38 38.39 8.97 -3.40
N ILE A 39 39.51 9.51 -3.87
CA ILE A 39 39.79 9.65 -5.31
C ILE A 39 40.00 8.28 -5.97
N ALA A 40 40.81 7.43 -5.36
CA ALA A 40 41.21 6.15 -5.94
C ALA A 40 40.04 5.18 -6.11
N VAL A 41 39.09 5.16 -5.18
CA VAL A 41 37.90 4.29 -5.25
C VAL A 41 36.80 4.84 -6.17
N ASN A 42 36.95 6.07 -6.69
CA ASN A 42 35.99 6.74 -7.57
C ASN A 42 36.64 7.26 -8.88
N PRO A 43 37.30 6.41 -9.70
CA PRO A 43 38.11 6.86 -10.83
C PRO A 43 37.30 7.52 -11.98
N ARG A 44 35.98 7.36 -11.99
CA ARG A 44 35.07 7.96 -12.98
C ARG A 44 34.56 9.35 -12.58
N VAL A 45 34.81 9.79 -11.35
CA VAL A 45 34.34 11.06 -10.80
C VAL A 45 35.53 12.01 -10.64
N LYS A 46 35.45 13.21 -11.23
CA LYS A 46 36.44 14.27 -11.02
C LYS A 46 35.98 15.17 -9.86
N PHE A 47 36.47 14.92 -8.65
CA PHE A 47 36.18 15.79 -7.51
C PHE A 47 36.96 17.10 -7.59
N SER A 48 36.29 18.21 -7.29
CA SER A 48 36.97 19.47 -6.96
C SER A 48 37.57 19.40 -5.56
N LYS A 49 38.58 20.24 -5.28
CA LYS A 49 39.23 20.28 -3.95
C LYS A 49 38.21 20.54 -2.82
N ASN A 50 37.26 21.45 -3.04
CA ASN A 50 36.20 21.76 -2.07
C ASN A 50 35.25 20.59 -1.82
N GLN A 51 34.97 19.75 -2.82
CA GLN A 51 34.14 18.55 -2.65
C GLN A 51 34.85 17.49 -1.82
N ILE A 52 36.16 17.31 -2.03
CA ILE A 52 36.96 16.40 -1.21
C ILE A 52 37.00 16.91 0.24
N GLU A 53 37.27 18.20 0.45
CA GLU A 53 37.28 18.79 1.79
C GLU A 53 35.92 18.62 2.50
N ALA A 54 34.79 18.82 1.80
CA ALA A 54 33.47 18.59 2.38
C ALA A 54 33.20 17.11 2.76
N ILE A 55 33.64 16.16 1.92
CA ILE A 55 33.53 14.72 2.23
C ILE A 55 34.38 14.39 3.46
N LEU A 56 35.62 14.89 3.51
CA LEU A 56 36.53 14.64 4.63
C LEU A 56 36.05 15.30 5.92
N ASP A 57 35.47 16.49 5.85
CA ASP A 57 34.90 17.17 7.02
C ASP A 57 33.74 16.37 7.58
N GLU A 58 32.89 15.82 6.71
CA GLU A 58 31.78 14.98 7.15
C GLU A 58 32.25 13.65 7.74
N VAL A 59 33.22 12.97 7.12
CA VAL A 59 33.83 11.76 7.67
C VAL A 59 34.49 12.05 9.02
N PHE A 60 35.29 13.11 9.11
CA PHE A 60 36.04 13.42 10.34
C PHE A 60 35.13 13.95 11.46
N ARG A 61 33.98 14.54 11.12
CA ARG A 61 32.96 14.95 12.08
C ARG A 61 32.14 13.77 12.58
N THR A 62 31.73 12.88 11.67
CA THR A 62 30.85 11.74 11.98
C THR A 62 31.58 10.63 12.72
N TYR A 63 32.84 10.37 12.37
CA TYR A 63 33.67 9.32 12.99
C TYR A 63 34.71 9.90 13.97
N GLY A 64 34.39 11.02 14.61
CA GLY A 64 35.32 11.74 15.50
C GLY A 64 35.87 10.91 16.65
N GLU A 65 35.12 9.91 17.13
CA GLU A 65 35.56 8.98 18.18
C GLU A 65 36.66 8.00 17.72
N PHE A 66 36.81 7.81 16.40
CA PHE A 66 37.82 6.96 15.79
C PHE A 66 39.03 7.75 15.27
N ILE A 67 39.10 9.05 15.57
CA ILE A 67 40.14 9.95 15.09
C ILE A 67 41.11 10.31 16.20
N GLU A 68 42.41 10.09 15.94
CA GLU A 68 43.46 10.42 16.90
C GLU A 68 44.21 11.71 16.51
N GLY A 69 43.65 12.85 16.91
CA GLY A 69 44.26 14.16 16.73
C GLY A 69 44.65 14.43 15.27
N SER A 70 45.93 14.71 15.02
CA SER A 70 46.45 14.95 13.66
C SER A 70 46.78 13.67 12.87
N ARG A 71 46.76 12.48 13.50
CA ARG A 71 47.07 11.20 12.85
C ARG A 71 45.92 10.73 11.97
N GLY A 72 44.68 11.03 12.35
CA GLY A 72 43.50 10.83 11.51
C GLY A 72 42.70 9.58 11.87
N LEU A 73 42.01 9.01 10.88
CA LEU A 73 41.00 7.97 11.07
C LEU A 73 41.64 6.58 11.26
N SER A 74 41.34 5.91 12.36
CA SER A 74 41.85 4.55 12.62
C SER A 74 41.26 3.49 11.68
N PHE A 75 41.87 2.30 11.64
CA PHE A 75 41.34 1.15 10.90
C PHE A 75 39.90 0.82 11.31
N GLU A 76 39.61 0.82 12.62
CA GLU A 76 38.25 0.59 13.14
C GLU A 76 37.29 1.68 12.66
N GLY A 77 37.76 2.92 12.58
CA GLY A 77 37.00 4.03 12.00
C GLY A 77 36.68 3.83 10.53
N LEU A 78 37.66 3.40 9.72
CA LEU A 78 37.42 3.10 8.30
C LEU A 78 36.46 1.91 8.14
N LEU A 79 36.62 0.86 8.94
CA LEU A 79 35.72 -0.29 8.95
C LEU A 79 34.28 0.14 9.27
N ARG A 80 34.13 0.98 10.31
CA ARG A 80 32.84 1.56 10.69
C ARG A 80 32.24 2.42 9.57
N THR A 81 33.04 3.19 8.84
CA THR A 81 32.53 3.98 7.70
C THR A 81 31.90 3.11 6.62
N TYR A 82 32.51 1.96 6.33
CA TYR A 82 31.97 1.01 5.38
C TYR A 82 30.74 0.28 5.90
N ASP A 83 30.69 -0.04 7.20
CA ASP A 83 29.54 -0.70 7.83
C ASP A 83 28.32 0.21 7.94
N ASP A 84 28.54 1.52 8.12
CA ASP A 84 27.48 2.53 8.07
C ASP A 84 27.09 2.91 6.62
N GLY A 85 27.70 2.27 5.61
CA GLY A 85 27.32 2.38 4.21
C GLY A 85 27.88 3.60 3.46
N ALA A 86 28.94 4.23 3.96
CA ALA A 86 29.60 5.37 3.29
C ALA A 86 30.33 4.96 1.99
N GLY A 87 30.50 3.65 1.75
CA GLY A 87 31.09 3.07 0.54
C GLY A 87 30.76 1.58 0.42
N ASP A 88 31.11 0.98 -0.72
CA ASP A 88 30.97 -0.46 -0.96
C ASP A 88 32.35 -1.11 -0.91
N VAL A 89 32.61 -1.88 0.14
CA VAL A 89 33.91 -2.55 0.37
C VAL A 89 34.29 -3.44 -0.79
N ASP A 90 33.34 -4.19 -1.37
CA ASP A 90 33.64 -5.14 -2.42
C ASP A 90 34.00 -4.42 -3.72
N ARG A 91 33.22 -3.39 -4.07
CA ARG A 91 33.48 -2.53 -5.21
C ARG A 91 34.80 -1.77 -5.07
N ASP A 92 35.06 -1.19 -3.91
CA ASP A 92 36.24 -0.36 -3.67
C ASP A 92 37.51 -1.23 -3.62
N PHE A 93 37.45 -2.43 -3.01
CA PHE A 93 38.53 -3.41 -3.02
C PHE A 93 38.87 -3.89 -4.44
N GLU A 94 37.84 -4.14 -5.26
CA GLU A 94 38.02 -4.50 -6.68
C GLU A 94 38.57 -3.32 -7.50
N ALA A 95 38.06 -2.10 -7.29
CA ALA A 95 38.53 -0.89 -7.98
C ALA A 95 40.01 -0.59 -7.69
N LEU A 96 40.50 -0.96 -6.51
CA LEU A 96 41.89 -0.83 -6.10
C LEU A 96 42.79 -1.99 -6.57
N GLY A 97 42.22 -3.04 -7.17
CA GLY A 97 42.95 -4.20 -7.67
C GLY A 97 43.62 -5.05 -6.58
N LEU A 98 43.06 -5.04 -5.37
CA LEU A 98 43.59 -5.78 -4.23
C LEU A 98 43.19 -7.26 -4.27
N ASN A 99 44.05 -8.14 -3.73
CA ASN A 99 43.79 -9.58 -3.61
C ASN A 99 43.85 -10.01 -2.13
N LEU A 100 43.01 -10.98 -1.74
CA LEU A 100 43.09 -11.58 -0.41
C LEU A 100 44.35 -12.47 -0.30
N PRO A 101 45.06 -12.47 0.84
CA PRO A 101 46.23 -13.33 1.02
C PRO A 101 45.84 -14.82 1.02
N GLU A 102 46.56 -15.64 0.25
CA GLU A 102 46.37 -17.10 0.20
C GLU A 102 46.74 -17.76 1.54
N LYS A 103 45.86 -18.64 2.04
CA LYS A 103 46.03 -19.33 3.33
C LYS A 103 47.17 -20.37 3.22
N PRO A 104 48.25 -20.31 4.04
CA PRO A 104 49.28 -21.34 4.03
C PRO A 104 48.80 -22.64 4.71
N PRO A 105 49.35 -23.82 4.35
CA PRO A 105 48.94 -25.10 4.91
C PRO A 105 49.38 -25.26 6.38
N PRO A 106 48.65 -26.02 7.21
CA PRO A 106 48.85 -26.00 8.66
C PRO A 106 50.12 -26.77 9.09
N PRO A 107 50.94 -26.22 10.02
CA PRO A 107 52.08 -26.93 10.58
C PRO A 107 51.69 -27.80 11.80
N LYS A 108 52.47 -28.86 12.00
CA LYS A 108 52.38 -29.84 13.10
C LYS A 108 52.91 -29.30 14.44
N ALA A 109 52.43 -29.91 15.52
CA ALA A 109 52.51 -29.46 16.90
C ALA A 109 53.88 -29.56 17.62
N SER A 110 53.96 -28.73 18.69
CA SER A 110 54.74 -28.84 19.96
C SER A 110 56.13 -28.16 20.04
N PRO A 111 56.67 -27.85 21.26
CA PRO A 111 56.10 -26.96 22.28
C PRO A 111 57.14 -25.98 22.94
N THR A 112 56.63 -25.11 23.83
CA THR A 112 57.30 -24.36 24.95
C THR A 112 58.36 -23.28 24.69
N SER A 113 58.10 -22.05 25.16
CA SER A 113 58.93 -21.31 26.15
C SER A 113 58.36 -19.91 26.45
N GLU A 114 58.32 -19.57 27.74
CA GLU A 114 57.95 -18.25 28.30
C GLU A 114 59.01 -17.18 27.98
N PRO A 115 58.67 -15.89 28.14
CA PRO A 115 59.65 -14.99 28.73
C PRO A 115 59.09 -14.11 29.87
N THR A 116 60.03 -13.83 30.77
CA THR A 116 59.97 -13.10 32.02
C THR A 116 59.77 -11.59 31.85
N ALA A 117 59.19 -10.97 32.88
CA ALA A 117 58.89 -9.55 33.00
C ALA A 117 60.09 -8.70 33.48
N SER A 118 60.10 -7.40 33.15
CA SER A 118 60.68 -6.34 33.98
C SER A 118 59.99 -4.99 33.73
N MET A 119 59.59 -4.36 34.84
CA MET A 119 58.74 -3.17 35.01
C MET A 119 59.54 -1.85 34.99
N VAL A 120 58.88 -0.71 34.74
CA VAL A 120 58.81 0.49 35.65
C VAL A 120 57.56 1.33 35.32
N LYS A 121 56.76 1.71 36.34
CA LYS A 121 55.60 2.63 36.34
C LYS A 121 55.98 4.04 36.87
N PRO A 122 55.14 5.07 36.67
CA PRO A 122 54.33 5.61 37.80
C PRO A 122 52.87 5.98 37.40
N SER A 123 51.82 5.40 38.01
CA SER A 123 50.94 5.93 39.10
C SER A 123 50.22 7.25 38.77
N SER A 124 48.88 7.37 38.78
CA SER A 124 47.98 6.99 39.89
C SER A 124 46.50 6.74 39.49
N SER A 125 45.99 5.61 39.97
CA SER A 125 44.62 5.27 40.41
C SER A 125 43.39 5.59 39.54
N ILE A 126 43.00 4.62 38.71
CA ILE A 126 41.70 3.89 38.69
C ILE A 126 41.81 2.86 37.53
N ALA A 127 41.17 1.70 37.67
CA ALA A 127 41.07 0.61 36.69
C ALA A 127 42.30 -0.30 36.52
N ASN A 128 42.14 -1.56 36.91
CA ASN A 128 42.61 -2.72 36.15
C ASN A 128 42.07 -4.02 36.76
N GLU A 129 40.76 -4.22 36.63
CA GLU A 129 40.23 -5.56 36.43
C GLU A 129 39.59 -5.61 35.03
N THR A 130 40.25 -6.35 34.14
CA THR A 130 39.70 -7.08 32.98
C THR A 130 39.32 -6.37 31.66
N ILE A 131 40.19 -5.52 31.12
CA ILE A 131 40.14 -5.13 29.68
C ILE A 131 40.34 -6.35 28.74
N GLY A 132 41.08 -7.37 29.19
CA GLY A 132 41.33 -8.60 28.42
C GLY A 132 40.19 -9.62 28.36
N GLN A 133 39.22 -9.59 29.30
CA GLN A 133 38.03 -10.45 29.25
C GLN A 133 36.89 -9.79 28.46
N VAL A 134 36.74 -8.46 28.54
CA VAL A 134 35.75 -7.69 27.78
C VAL A 134 35.98 -7.81 26.26
N SER A 135 37.25 -7.74 25.82
CA SER A 135 37.60 -7.84 24.39
C SER A 135 37.34 -9.24 23.77
N ARG A 136 37.45 -10.32 24.56
CA ARG A 136 37.06 -11.68 24.10
C ARG A 136 35.54 -11.90 24.09
N ARG A 137 34.79 -11.30 25.02
CA ARG A 137 33.31 -11.36 25.08
C ARG A 137 32.65 -10.69 23.87
N LEU A 138 33.19 -9.55 23.41
CA LEU A 138 32.65 -8.79 22.28
C LEU A 138 32.72 -9.51 20.92
N SER A 139 33.43 -10.64 20.80
CA SER A 139 33.49 -11.43 19.55
C SER A 139 32.35 -12.46 19.40
N ARG A 140 31.56 -12.71 20.46
CA ARG A 140 30.58 -13.81 20.51
C ARG A 140 29.12 -13.37 20.65
N VAL A 141 28.86 -12.06 20.71
CA VAL A 141 27.55 -11.46 21.03
C VAL A 141 27.04 -10.63 19.84
N PRO A 142 25.72 -10.55 19.58
CA PRO A 142 25.14 -9.78 18.47
C PRO A 142 25.61 -8.32 18.42
N GLU A 143 25.67 -7.74 17.22
CA GLU A 143 26.20 -6.38 17.01
C GLU A 143 25.39 -5.30 17.76
N TRP A 144 24.07 -5.46 17.88
CA TRP A 144 23.23 -4.52 18.62
C TRP A 144 23.60 -4.42 20.11
N ALA A 145 24.05 -5.52 20.71
CA ALA A 145 24.42 -5.55 22.13
C ALA A 145 25.71 -4.75 22.41
N LYS A 146 26.49 -4.44 21.38
CA LYS A 146 27.73 -3.65 21.45
C LYS A 146 27.47 -2.14 21.41
N SER A 147 26.24 -1.70 21.14
CA SER A 147 25.88 -0.28 21.01
C SER A 147 25.69 0.40 22.37
N ALA A 148 26.32 1.57 22.57
CA ALA A 148 26.25 2.36 23.81
C ALA A 148 24.83 2.85 24.18
N ASN A 149 23.92 2.97 23.21
CA ASN A 149 22.56 3.49 23.41
C ASN A 149 21.51 2.40 23.69
N ASN A 150 21.89 1.12 23.60
CA ASN A 150 21.04 -0.06 23.80
C ASN A 150 21.73 -1.15 24.63
N GLY A 151 22.81 -0.76 25.31
CA GLY A 151 23.76 -1.66 25.94
C GLY A 151 23.10 -2.45 27.07
N ILE A 152 23.39 -3.75 27.07
CA ILE A 152 23.16 -4.63 28.20
C ILE A 152 23.84 -4.02 29.42
N GLN A 153 23.05 -3.66 30.43
CA GLN A 153 23.54 -2.92 31.60
C GLN A 153 24.16 -3.85 32.65
N PHE A 154 23.73 -5.11 32.68
CA PHE A 154 24.11 -6.05 33.72
C PHE A 154 25.01 -7.16 33.18
N GLU A 155 26.08 -7.46 33.92
CA GLU A 155 26.99 -8.57 33.65
C GLU A 155 26.29 -9.93 33.59
N GLY A 156 25.24 -10.13 34.39
CA GLY A 156 24.40 -11.33 34.33
C GLY A 156 23.70 -11.51 32.99
N THR A 157 23.19 -10.41 32.42
CA THR A 157 22.55 -10.41 31.10
C THR A 157 23.52 -10.73 29.97
N TRP A 158 24.79 -10.30 30.05
CA TRP A 158 25.80 -10.67 29.05
C TRP A 158 26.02 -12.19 29.00
N ARG A 159 26.13 -12.84 30.16
CA ARG A 159 26.27 -14.31 30.24
C ARG A 159 25.04 -15.03 29.72
N LEU A 160 23.85 -14.51 30.02
CA LEU A 160 22.58 -15.01 29.49
C LEU A 160 22.55 -15.01 27.96
N ILE A 161 23.04 -13.92 27.33
CA ILE A 161 23.09 -13.84 25.87
C ILE A 161 24.13 -14.80 25.29
N GLU A 162 25.29 -15.00 25.93
CA GLU A 162 26.25 -16.01 25.49
C GLU A 162 25.64 -17.43 25.50
N ASP A 163 24.91 -17.78 26.57
CA ASP A 163 24.19 -19.05 26.68
C ASP A 163 23.11 -19.18 25.58
N LEU A 164 22.32 -18.12 25.37
CA LEU A 164 21.27 -18.07 24.36
C LEU A 164 21.85 -18.22 22.93
N GLU A 165 22.93 -17.51 22.63
CA GLU A 165 23.62 -17.55 21.34
C GLU A 165 24.14 -18.94 21.01
N HIS A 166 24.66 -19.67 22.01
CA HIS A 166 25.07 -21.06 21.85
C HIS A 166 23.89 -21.97 21.47
N ILE A 167 22.75 -21.83 22.17
CA ILE A 167 21.52 -22.57 21.87
C ILE A 167 21.05 -22.26 20.44
N LEU A 168 20.99 -20.98 20.07
CA LEU A 168 20.49 -20.54 18.77
C LEU A 168 21.40 -20.98 17.62
N LYS A 169 22.73 -20.89 17.77
CA LYS A 169 23.69 -21.43 16.76
C LYS A 169 23.50 -22.92 16.54
N ARG A 170 23.30 -23.69 17.61
CA ARG A 170 23.01 -25.12 17.50
C ARG A 170 21.69 -25.39 16.77
N GLN A 171 20.67 -24.54 16.94
CA GLN A 171 19.43 -24.68 16.18
C GLN A 171 19.57 -24.29 14.71
N ASP A 172 20.25 -23.19 14.40
CA ASP A 172 20.46 -22.74 13.02
C ASP A 172 21.23 -23.79 12.21
N THR A 173 22.26 -24.42 12.79
CA THR A 173 23.00 -25.52 12.14
C THR A 173 22.10 -26.73 11.83
N LYS A 174 21.15 -27.05 12.71
CA LYS A 174 20.17 -28.13 12.47
C LYS A 174 19.17 -27.78 11.37
N ILE A 175 18.67 -26.55 11.35
CA ILE A 175 17.75 -26.04 10.31
C ILE A 175 18.44 -26.11 8.95
N GLU A 176 19.66 -25.59 8.86
CA GLU A 176 20.44 -25.57 7.62
C GLU A 176 20.78 -26.99 7.13
N GLY A 177 21.14 -27.89 8.05
CA GLY A 177 21.39 -29.30 7.73
C GLY A 177 20.18 -29.99 7.10
N LYS A 178 18.97 -29.76 7.62
CA LYS A 178 17.72 -30.32 7.06
C LYS A 178 17.35 -29.69 5.70
N ARG A 179 17.60 -28.40 5.53
CA ARG A 179 17.38 -27.69 4.26
C ARG A 179 18.26 -28.28 3.15
N LYS A 180 19.56 -28.47 3.41
CA LYS A 180 20.50 -29.09 2.45
C LYS A 180 20.08 -30.52 2.06
N GLN A 181 19.68 -31.34 3.02
CA GLN A 181 19.17 -32.69 2.75
C GLN A 181 17.95 -32.70 1.80
N ARG A 182 17.15 -31.63 1.78
CA ARG A 182 16.00 -31.47 0.88
C ARG A 182 16.42 -31.05 -0.52
N GLU A 183 17.34 -30.11 -0.62
CA GLU A 183 17.91 -29.66 -1.89
C GLU A 183 18.62 -30.84 -2.59
N ASP A 184 19.35 -31.68 -1.83
CA ASP A 184 19.99 -32.91 -2.31
C ASP A 184 18.97 -33.97 -2.77
N LYS A 185 17.86 -34.14 -2.04
CA LYS A 185 16.76 -35.06 -2.44
C LYS A 185 16.00 -34.56 -3.67
N LYS A 186 15.87 -33.25 -3.87
CA LYS A 186 15.30 -32.66 -5.08
C LYS A 186 16.26 -32.79 -6.28
N GLY A 187 17.57 -32.74 -6.04
CA GLY A 187 18.60 -32.97 -7.07
C GLY A 187 18.70 -34.43 -7.57
N ALA A 188 18.38 -35.41 -6.71
CA ALA A 188 18.43 -36.84 -7.05
C ALA A 188 17.15 -37.38 -7.74
N GLY A 189 16.10 -36.57 -7.89
CA GLY A 189 14.78 -36.99 -8.39
C GLY A 189 14.27 -36.12 -9.54
N LEU A 190 14.99 -36.07 -10.66
CA LEU A 190 14.49 -35.45 -11.90
C LEU A 190 14.42 -36.48 -13.03
N ASN A 191 13.30 -37.21 -13.05
CA ASN A 191 12.66 -37.72 -14.27
C ASN A 191 11.20 -38.06 -13.94
N GLY A 192 10.27 -37.20 -14.38
CA GLY A 192 8.84 -37.55 -14.49
C GLY A 192 7.86 -36.65 -13.75
N LEU A 193 7.11 -35.86 -14.54
CA LEU A 193 5.77 -35.32 -14.32
C LEU A 193 5.43 -34.52 -13.05
N GLY A 194 5.12 -33.24 -13.28
CA GLY A 194 3.91 -32.55 -12.83
C GLY A 194 3.48 -32.70 -11.37
N SER A 195 3.90 -31.76 -10.54
CA SER A 195 3.18 -31.40 -9.31
C SER A 195 2.93 -29.90 -9.27
N THR A 196 1.65 -29.56 -9.14
CA THR A 196 1.11 -28.27 -8.74
C THR A 196 1.57 -27.93 -7.34
N ASP A 197 2.62 -27.12 -7.23
CA ASP A 197 3.03 -26.55 -5.94
C ASP A 197 2.49 -25.12 -5.84
N TRP A 198 1.53 -24.99 -4.93
CA TRP A 198 1.02 -23.73 -4.40
C TRP A 198 2.14 -23.06 -3.61
N GLU A 199 2.71 -21.99 -4.17
CA GLU A 199 3.45 -21.00 -3.41
C GLU A 199 2.84 -19.63 -3.68
N ASP A 200 2.40 -19.07 -2.56
CA ASP A 200 1.58 -17.89 -2.38
C ASP A 200 2.28 -16.65 -2.95
N GLY A 201 1.52 -15.87 -3.70
CA GLY A 201 2.00 -14.72 -4.44
C GLY A 201 1.41 -13.45 -3.85
N THR A 202 2.19 -12.74 -3.05
CA THR A 202 2.10 -11.30 -2.80
C THR A 202 3.37 -10.84 -2.09
N GLU A 203 4.42 -10.51 -2.85
CA GLU A 203 5.51 -9.67 -2.36
C GLU A 203 5.22 -8.22 -2.72
N GLN A 204 4.38 -7.60 -1.89
CA GLN A 204 4.42 -6.18 -1.56
C GLN A 204 4.29 -6.10 -0.04
N GLY A 205 5.34 -5.59 0.61
CA GLY A 205 5.50 -5.55 2.05
C GLY A 205 6.74 -6.32 2.50
N GLU A 206 7.87 -5.62 2.64
CA GLU A 206 8.90 -6.05 3.60
C GLU A 206 8.27 -6.02 5.00
N GLY A 207 7.61 -7.11 5.41
CA GLY A 207 6.88 -7.08 6.69
C GLY A 207 5.93 -8.23 7.03
N ALA A 208 6.06 -9.42 6.45
CA ALA A 208 5.31 -10.59 6.93
C ALA A 208 6.19 -11.85 6.88
N GLY A 209 6.47 -12.43 8.04
CA GLY A 209 7.41 -13.53 8.20
C GLY A 209 6.97 -14.81 7.49
N VAL A 210 7.82 -15.32 6.59
CA VAL A 210 7.85 -16.74 6.23
C VAL A 210 8.05 -17.54 7.53
N ARG A 211 7.07 -18.37 7.91
CA ARG A 211 7.17 -19.25 9.10
C ARG A 211 8.41 -20.11 8.97
N ARG A 212 9.35 -19.94 9.90
CA ARG A 212 10.60 -20.69 9.92
C ARG A 212 10.32 -22.13 10.40
N GLY A 213 10.04 -23.04 9.47
CA GLY A 213 10.27 -24.48 9.60
C GLY A 213 9.67 -25.24 10.79
N GLU A 214 8.60 -24.74 11.44
CA GLU A 214 8.04 -25.40 12.64
C GLU A 214 7.50 -26.82 12.39
N GLY A 215 7.04 -27.11 11.16
CA GLY A 215 6.49 -28.42 10.81
C GLY A 215 7.50 -29.57 10.76
N GLU A 216 8.80 -29.31 10.75
CA GLU A 216 9.85 -30.30 10.41
C GLU A 216 10.86 -30.58 11.54
N LEU A 217 10.69 -29.90 12.68
CA LEU A 217 11.61 -29.96 13.83
C LEU A 217 10.98 -30.55 15.10
N GLY A 218 9.73 -31.00 15.08
CA GLY A 218 8.96 -31.60 16.20
C GLY A 218 9.68 -31.77 17.55
N THR A 219 10.50 -32.83 17.68
CA THR A 219 11.25 -33.13 18.92
C THR A 219 12.41 -32.18 19.20
N ASP A 220 13.17 -31.74 18.19
CA ASP A 220 14.26 -30.78 18.31
C ASP A 220 13.76 -29.37 18.70
N LEU A 221 12.59 -28.99 18.21
CA LEU A 221 11.92 -27.73 18.55
C LEU A 221 11.39 -27.76 19.98
N GLY A 222 10.87 -28.90 20.44
CA GLY A 222 10.46 -29.09 21.83
C GLY A 222 11.62 -28.94 22.82
N LEU A 223 12.79 -29.52 22.50
CA LEU A 223 14.01 -29.35 23.30
C LEU A 223 14.48 -27.90 23.32
N PHE A 224 14.49 -27.23 22.16
CA PHE A 224 14.81 -25.80 22.07
C PHE A 224 13.91 -24.93 22.94
N LYS A 225 12.58 -25.09 22.80
CA LYS A 225 11.60 -24.31 23.59
C LYS A 225 11.78 -24.57 25.09
N LYS A 226 12.15 -25.80 25.49
CA LYS A 226 12.47 -26.11 26.89
C LYS A 226 13.72 -25.37 27.38
N GLU A 227 14.81 -25.39 26.61
CA GLU A 227 16.05 -24.69 26.97
C GLU A 227 15.85 -23.16 27.01
N LEU A 228 15.07 -22.61 26.09
CA LEU A 228 14.66 -21.20 26.14
C LEU A 228 13.87 -20.90 27.42
N GLN A 229 12.94 -21.78 27.80
CA GLN A 229 12.18 -21.61 29.05
C GLN A 229 13.09 -21.67 30.28
N GLU A 230 14.05 -22.60 30.31
CA GLU A 230 15.04 -22.67 31.39
C GLU A 230 15.87 -21.38 31.50
N LEU A 231 16.24 -20.76 30.37
CA LEU A 231 16.88 -19.45 30.37
C LEU A 231 15.95 -18.35 30.90
N ARG A 232 14.68 -18.31 30.48
CA ARG A 232 13.71 -17.35 31.01
C ARG A 232 13.51 -17.52 32.53
N ASP A 233 13.47 -18.76 33.01
CA ASP A 233 13.36 -19.07 34.44
C ASP A 233 14.60 -18.62 35.22
N LYS A 234 15.79 -18.66 34.61
CA LYS A 234 17.00 -18.08 35.22
C LYS A 234 16.89 -16.57 35.33
N VAL A 235 16.39 -15.87 34.30
CA VAL A 235 16.14 -14.42 34.34
C VAL A 235 15.12 -14.07 35.42
N GLY A 236 14.04 -14.85 35.56
CA GLY A 236 13.04 -14.64 36.61
C GLY A 236 13.55 -14.86 38.04
N LYS A 237 14.68 -15.55 38.23
CA LYS A 237 15.33 -15.78 39.53
C LYS A 237 16.39 -14.72 39.88
N VAL A 238 16.59 -13.74 39.00
CA VAL A 238 17.52 -12.64 39.21
C VAL A 238 17.04 -11.74 40.36
N HIS A 239 17.98 -11.12 41.08
CA HIS A 239 17.71 -10.46 42.35
C HIS A 239 17.08 -9.05 42.21
N THR A 240 17.14 -8.43 41.03
CA THR A 240 16.55 -7.10 40.79
C THR A 240 15.61 -7.09 39.58
N PRO A 241 14.48 -6.36 39.64
CA PRO A 241 13.59 -6.18 38.49
C PRO A 241 14.27 -5.51 37.29
N ASP A 242 15.28 -4.66 37.54
CA ASP A 242 16.03 -3.98 36.47
C ASP A 242 16.91 -4.93 35.67
N GLU A 243 17.61 -5.84 36.34
CA GLU A 243 18.43 -6.87 35.67
C GLU A 243 17.55 -7.92 34.98
N ALA A 244 16.40 -8.29 35.57
CA ALA A 244 15.44 -9.17 34.91
C ALA A 244 14.83 -8.51 33.65
N PHE A 245 14.53 -7.21 33.72
CA PHE A 245 14.04 -6.44 32.58
C PHE A 245 15.09 -6.38 31.46
N ASP A 246 16.33 -6.02 31.79
CA ASP A 246 17.46 -5.99 30.85
C ASP A 246 17.68 -7.37 30.20
N GLY A 247 17.62 -8.44 31.00
CA GLY A 247 17.69 -9.83 30.55
C GLY A 247 16.63 -10.19 29.52
N HIS A 248 15.36 -9.92 29.82
CA HIS A 248 14.25 -10.22 28.91
C HIS A 248 14.28 -9.36 27.64
N MET A 249 14.64 -8.08 27.75
CA MET A 249 14.84 -7.19 26.60
C MET A 249 15.95 -7.71 25.67
N ALA A 250 17.08 -8.14 26.25
CA ALA A 250 18.21 -8.64 25.49
C ALA A 250 17.91 -9.99 24.81
N MET A 251 17.25 -10.91 25.53
CA MET A 251 16.80 -12.17 24.95
C MET A 251 15.83 -11.94 23.79
N GLY A 252 14.84 -11.07 23.98
CA GLY A 252 13.85 -10.75 22.96
C GLY A 252 14.49 -10.19 21.68
N LYS A 253 15.41 -9.23 21.81
CA LYS A 253 16.14 -8.65 20.66
C LYS A 253 16.93 -9.71 19.89
N SER A 254 17.69 -10.55 20.58
CA SER A 254 18.48 -11.63 19.96
C SER A 254 17.61 -12.64 19.20
N LEU A 255 16.45 -12.99 19.77
CA LEU A 255 15.47 -13.87 19.12
C LEU A 255 14.82 -13.19 17.90
N PHE A 256 14.49 -11.91 18.02
CA PHE A 256 13.85 -11.13 16.96
C PHE A 256 14.73 -11.00 15.71
N GLU A 257 16.02 -10.71 15.88
CA GLU A 257 16.97 -10.61 14.75
C GLU A 257 17.09 -11.92 13.96
N ARG A 258 16.97 -13.06 14.64
CA ARG A 258 16.98 -14.40 14.02
C ARG A 258 15.58 -14.85 13.55
N ARG A 259 14.60 -13.94 13.53
CA ARG A 259 13.23 -14.15 13.08
C ARG A 259 12.42 -15.16 13.93
N TRP A 260 12.82 -15.38 15.18
CA TRP A 260 12.04 -16.15 16.16
C TRP A 260 11.02 -15.23 16.84
N TYR A 261 10.07 -14.70 16.06
CA TYR A 261 9.18 -13.62 16.50
C TYR A 261 8.25 -14.02 17.65
N GLU A 262 7.73 -15.25 17.65
CA GLU A 262 6.87 -15.75 18.76
C GLU A 262 7.65 -15.80 20.08
N ASP A 263 8.87 -16.34 20.07
CA ASP A 263 9.70 -16.45 21.27
C ASP A 263 10.25 -15.09 21.73
N ALA A 264 10.54 -14.20 20.78
CA ALA A 264 10.91 -12.81 21.06
C ALA A 264 9.75 -12.07 21.75
N LEU A 265 8.52 -12.23 21.23
CA LEU A 265 7.30 -11.64 21.77
C LEU A 265 7.10 -12.03 23.23
N VAL A 266 7.25 -13.31 23.59
CA VAL A 266 7.14 -13.78 24.99
C VAL A 266 8.15 -13.04 25.88
N SER A 267 9.40 -12.93 25.45
CA SER A 267 10.43 -12.24 26.23
C SER A 267 10.12 -10.73 26.38
N PHE A 268 9.66 -10.06 25.32
CA PHE A 268 9.26 -8.65 25.41
C PHE A 268 8.03 -8.43 26.30
N GLN A 269 7.05 -9.34 26.28
CA GLN A 269 5.88 -9.26 27.16
C GLN A 269 6.26 -9.42 28.63
N LEU A 270 7.23 -10.28 28.95
CA LEU A 270 7.79 -10.38 30.31
C LEU A 270 8.50 -9.08 30.71
N ALA A 271 9.24 -8.44 29.80
CA ALA A 271 9.83 -7.13 30.06
C ALA A 271 8.76 -6.06 30.35
N VAL A 272 7.65 -6.03 29.59
CA VAL A 272 6.50 -5.15 29.86
C VAL A 272 5.88 -5.41 31.24
N GLN A 273 5.76 -6.67 31.67
CA GLN A 273 5.24 -6.99 33.00
C GLN A 273 6.13 -6.44 34.13
N LEU A 274 7.45 -6.43 33.92
CA LEU A 274 8.41 -5.90 34.89
C LEU A 274 8.42 -4.37 34.92
N LYS A 275 8.33 -3.71 33.76
CA LYS A 275 8.30 -2.25 33.63
C LYS A 275 7.18 -1.81 32.67
N PRO A 276 5.94 -1.65 33.15
CA PRO A 276 4.80 -1.30 32.30
C PRO A 276 4.88 0.09 31.66
N GLN A 277 5.65 1.02 32.25
CA GLN A 277 5.82 2.39 31.73
C GLN A 277 7.03 2.54 30.79
N ASP A 278 7.74 1.47 30.45
CA ASP A 278 8.86 1.55 29.49
C ASP A 278 8.34 1.52 28.04
N VAL A 279 8.57 2.61 27.31
CA VAL A 279 8.14 2.78 25.91
C VAL A 279 8.77 1.75 24.97
N ARG A 280 10.05 1.40 25.20
CA ARG A 280 10.80 0.49 24.33
C ARG A 280 10.23 -0.92 24.38
N ALA A 281 9.85 -1.38 25.57
CA ALA A 281 9.29 -2.72 25.75
C ALA A 281 7.98 -2.88 24.95
N HIS A 282 7.04 -1.94 25.08
CA HIS A 282 5.80 -1.94 24.28
C HIS A 282 6.07 -1.80 22.79
N PHE A 283 7.01 -0.94 22.40
CA PHE A 283 7.39 -0.76 21.00
C PHE A 283 7.94 -2.06 20.38
N LEU A 284 8.78 -2.80 21.10
CA LEU A 284 9.31 -4.08 20.62
C LEU A 284 8.26 -5.20 20.60
N VAL A 285 7.30 -5.22 21.54
CA VAL A 285 6.11 -6.08 21.44
C VAL A 285 5.32 -5.76 20.16
N GLY A 286 5.14 -4.48 19.84
CA GLY A 286 4.50 -4.04 18.59
C GLY A 286 5.25 -4.53 17.34
N ASN A 287 6.58 -4.39 17.32
CA ASN A 287 7.42 -4.87 16.21
C ASN A 287 7.32 -6.40 16.04
N ALA A 288 7.24 -7.15 17.14
CA ALA A 288 7.07 -8.60 17.13
C ALA A 288 5.71 -9.01 16.54
N PHE A 289 4.61 -8.41 17.00
CA PHE A 289 3.29 -8.64 16.41
C PHE A 289 3.23 -8.26 14.92
N TYR A 290 3.83 -7.13 14.55
CA TYR A 290 3.89 -6.70 13.15
C TYR A 290 4.59 -7.75 12.28
N SER A 291 5.72 -8.28 12.75
CA SER A 291 6.50 -9.30 12.03
C SER A 291 5.77 -10.65 11.92
N LEU A 292 4.85 -10.93 12.85
CA LEU A 292 3.95 -12.08 12.82
C LEU A 292 2.74 -11.89 11.88
N GLY A 293 2.50 -10.65 11.41
CA GLY A 293 1.34 -10.28 10.59
C GLY A 293 0.10 -9.90 11.41
N ASP A 294 0.20 -9.82 12.73
CA ASP A 294 -0.88 -9.47 13.66
C ASP A 294 -0.95 -7.93 13.81
N PHE A 295 -1.42 -7.25 12.77
CA PHE A 295 -1.40 -5.78 12.71
C PHE A 295 -2.26 -5.10 13.80
N VAL A 296 -3.36 -5.74 14.23
CA VAL A 296 -4.27 -5.21 15.26
C VAL A 296 -3.58 -5.17 16.63
N GLU A 297 -2.89 -6.25 16.98
CA GLU A 297 -2.10 -6.39 18.19
C GLU A 297 -0.87 -5.48 18.13
N ALA A 298 -0.22 -5.36 16.97
CA ALA A 298 0.87 -4.42 16.75
C ALA A 298 0.44 -2.98 17.02
N ARG A 299 -0.66 -2.54 16.39
CA ARG A 299 -1.28 -1.22 16.62
C ARG A 299 -1.56 -0.99 18.11
N THR A 300 -2.16 -1.97 18.77
CA THR A 300 -2.51 -1.87 20.20
C THR A 300 -1.27 -1.70 21.07
N SER A 301 -0.19 -2.42 20.78
CA SER A 301 1.08 -2.31 21.51
C SER A 301 1.79 -0.99 21.25
N TYR A 302 1.78 -0.48 20.01
CA TYR A 302 2.31 0.87 19.73
C TYR A 302 1.49 1.98 20.41
N GLN A 303 0.16 1.84 20.49
CA GLN A 303 -0.68 2.78 21.23
C GLN A 303 -0.29 2.80 22.72
N LYS A 304 -0.06 1.64 23.33
CA LYS A 304 0.45 1.53 24.71
C LYS A 304 1.84 2.12 24.88
N ALA A 305 2.72 1.99 23.87
CA ALA A 305 4.03 2.65 23.88
C ALA A 305 3.89 4.18 23.89
N LEU A 306 2.93 4.75 23.15
CA LEU A 306 2.65 6.18 23.20
C LEU A 306 2.07 6.60 24.56
N GLU A 307 1.09 5.86 25.08
CA GLU A 307 0.48 6.10 26.41
C GLU A 307 1.55 6.11 27.53
N ALA A 308 2.46 5.12 27.53
CA ALA A 308 3.58 5.07 28.48
C ALA A 308 4.55 6.26 28.32
N GLY A 309 4.66 6.81 27.12
CA GLY A 309 5.51 7.96 26.81
C GLY A 309 4.91 9.32 27.20
N GLU A 310 3.58 9.42 27.40
CA GLU A 310 2.91 10.68 27.74
C GLU A 310 3.37 11.25 29.10
N GLU A 311 3.66 10.37 30.08
CA GLU A 311 4.10 10.78 31.42
C GLU A 311 5.51 11.39 31.41
N ASN A 312 6.40 10.95 30.51
CA ASN A 312 7.82 11.34 30.45
C ASN A 312 8.31 11.56 29.01
N ALA A 313 7.59 12.37 28.23
CA ALA A 313 7.86 12.53 26.79
C ALA A 313 9.30 12.96 26.45
N GLN A 314 9.95 13.71 27.34
CA GLN A 314 11.33 14.18 27.15
C GLN A 314 12.37 13.05 27.24
N GLU A 315 12.11 12.01 28.02
CA GLU A 315 12.99 10.83 28.12
C GLU A 315 12.95 10.00 26.82
N TRP A 316 11.82 10.02 26.12
CA TRP A 316 11.54 9.18 24.97
C TRP A 316 11.52 9.93 23.63
N GLU A 317 11.98 11.19 23.60
CA GLU A 317 11.97 12.04 22.40
C GLU A 317 12.66 11.37 21.19
N GLY A 318 13.70 10.57 21.43
CA GLY A 318 14.41 9.83 20.38
C GLY A 318 13.63 8.65 19.76
N ILE A 319 12.70 8.03 20.49
CA ILE A 319 11.97 6.83 20.03
C ILE A 319 10.52 7.13 19.61
N LEU A 320 9.86 8.11 20.22
CA LEU A 320 8.45 8.43 19.95
C LEU A 320 8.14 8.70 18.46
N PRO A 321 8.98 9.42 17.68
CA PRO A 321 8.76 9.55 16.24
C PRO A 321 8.70 8.19 15.53
N GLN A 322 9.56 7.24 15.92
CA GLN A 322 9.60 5.91 15.34
C GLN A 322 8.39 5.06 15.79
N VAL A 323 7.90 5.23 17.03
CA VAL A 323 6.65 4.60 17.48
C VAL A 323 5.48 5.06 16.61
N HIS A 324 5.38 6.36 16.34
CA HIS A 324 4.37 6.91 15.44
C HIS A 324 4.48 6.38 14.01
N VAL A 325 5.70 6.29 13.45
CA VAL A 325 5.92 5.68 12.13
C VAL A 325 5.44 4.24 12.11
N ASN A 326 5.82 3.42 13.09
CA ASN A 326 5.44 2.00 13.09
C ASN A 326 3.95 1.80 13.36
N LEU A 327 3.33 2.66 14.17
CA LEU A 327 1.88 2.69 14.34
C LEU A 327 1.17 3.01 13.02
N GLY A 328 1.68 4.00 12.27
CA GLY A 328 1.19 4.31 10.92
C GLY A 328 1.29 3.12 9.97
N ILE A 329 2.43 2.42 9.97
CA ILE A 329 2.65 1.23 9.14
C ILE A 329 1.71 0.08 9.54
N ALA A 330 1.47 -0.15 10.83
CA ALA A 330 0.52 -1.15 11.29
C ALA A 330 -0.92 -0.81 10.85
N LEU A 331 -1.30 0.48 10.94
CA LEU A 331 -2.58 0.98 10.45
C LEU A 331 -2.73 0.79 8.94
N GLU A 332 -1.69 1.02 8.14
CA GLU A 332 -1.69 0.70 6.71
C GLU A 332 -1.92 -0.79 6.46
N GLY A 333 -1.31 -1.67 7.27
CA GLY A 333 -1.55 -3.12 7.23
C GLY A 333 -3.00 -3.51 7.51
N GLU A 334 -3.72 -2.72 8.31
CA GLU A 334 -5.18 -2.84 8.51
C GLU A 334 -6.00 -2.13 7.41
N GLY A 335 -5.36 -1.36 6.54
CA GLY A 335 -5.98 -0.56 5.47
C GLY A 335 -6.41 0.86 5.88
N MET A 336 -6.05 1.31 7.08
CA MET A 336 -6.48 2.55 7.72
C MET A 336 -5.56 3.74 7.35
N LEU A 337 -5.64 4.20 6.10
CA LEU A 337 -4.74 5.22 5.54
C LEU A 337 -4.91 6.62 6.16
N LEU A 338 -6.14 7.05 6.49
CA LEU A 338 -6.35 8.36 7.12
C LEU A 338 -5.73 8.40 8.51
N CYS A 339 -5.89 7.33 9.29
CA CYS A 339 -5.25 7.18 10.60
C CYS A 339 -3.71 7.13 10.48
N ALA A 340 -3.19 6.39 9.48
CA ALA A 340 -1.75 6.31 9.24
C ALA A 340 -1.13 7.69 8.93
N CYS A 341 -1.78 8.49 8.06
CA CYS A 341 -1.37 9.85 7.75
C CYS A 341 -1.25 10.74 9.00
N ASP A 342 -2.18 10.65 9.94
CA ASP A 342 -2.11 11.43 11.18
C ASP A 342 -0.85 11.05 11.99
N HIS A 343 -0.54 9.77 12.13
CA HIS A 343 0.66 9.36 12.86
C HIS A 343 1.97 9.67 12.14
N TYR A 344 2.05 9.54 10.81
CA TYR A 344 3.25 10.00 10.09
C TYR A 344 3.45 11.50 10.20
N ARG A 345 2.36 12.28 10.23
CA ARG A 345 2.41 13.72 10.46
C ARG A 345 2.93 14.02 11.86
N GLU A 346 2.43 13.35 12.89
CA GLU A 346 2.95 13.50 14.27
C GLU A 346 4.44 13.13 14.34
N ALA A 347 4.87 12.04 13.69
CA ALA A 347 6.30 11.68 13.62
C ALA A 347 7.16 12.78 12.97
N ALA A 348 6.67 13.39 11.89
CA ALA A 348 7.36 14.49 11.21
C ALA A 348 7.34 15.79 12.03
N ILE A 349 6.33 16.00 12.87
CA ILE A 349 6.28 17.14 13.81
C ILE A 349 7.31 16.94 14.93
N LEU A 350 7.36 15.75 15.52
CA LEU A 350 8.31 15.42 16.60
C LEU A 350 9.75 15.39 16.10
N ASN A 351 9.99 14.93 14.88
CA ASN A 351 11.30 14.96 14.24
C ASN A 351 11.19 15.48 12.78
N PRO A 352 11.38 16.79 12.56
CA PRO A 352 11.30 17.40 11.23
C PRO A 352 12.34 16.91 10.22
N ARG A 353 13.41 16.22 10.66
CA ARG A 353 14.42 15.62 9.78
C ARG A 353 14.14 14.14 9.47
N HIS A 354 13.00 13.62 9.90
CA HIS A 354 12.63 12.22 9.69
C HIS A 354 12.12 11.99 8.25
N TYR A 355 13.04 11.97 7.28
CA TYR A 355 12.73 11.80 5.85
C TYR A 355 11.82 10.59 5.56
N ARG A 356 11.98 9.48 6.30
CA ARG A 356 11.13 8.28 6.16
C ARG A 356 9.67 8.54 6.54
N ALA A 357 9.41 9.36 7.57
CA ALA A 357 8.05 9.70 7.98
C ALA A 357 7.37 10.59 6.92
N LEU A 358 8.11 11.57 6.38
CA LEU A 358 7.64 12.43 5.28
C LEU A 358 7.35 11.62 4.01
N LYS A 359 8.22 10.67 3.66
CA LYS A 359 8.01 9.77 2.52
C LYS A 359 6.76 8.91 2.72
N LEU A 360 6.60 8.29 3.90
CA LEU A 360 5.43 7.46 4.21
C LEU A 360 4.14 8.28 4.25
N LEU A 361 4.17 9.50 4.81
CA LEU A 361 3.06 10.45 4.75
C LEU A 361 2.70 10.76 3.29
N GLY A 362 3.69 11.03 2.45
CA GLY A 362 3.51 11.27 1.03
C GLY A 362 2.85 10.10 0.30
N SER A 363 3.34 8.88 0.54
CA SER A 363 2.76 7.65 0.00
C SER A 363 1.30 7.43 0.45
N ALA A 364 1.01 7.61 1.73
CA ALA A 364 -0.34 7.45 2.27
C ALA A 364 -1.31 8.52 1.73
N LEU A 365 -0.87 9.78 1.62
CA LEU A 365 -1.64 10.86 1.00
C LEU A 365 -1.91 10.58 -0.49
N TYR A 366 -0.93 10.03 -1.20
CA TYR A 366 -1.12 9.56 -2.58
C TYR A 366 -2.19 8.46 -2.65
N GLY A 367 -2.11 7.48 -1.74
CA GLY A 367 -3.11 6.42 -1.58
C GLY A 367 -4.53 6.94 -1.30
N LEU A 368 -4.66 8.11 -0.66
CA LEU A 368 -5.92 8.79 -0.37
C LEU A 368 -6.43 9.72 -1.48
N GLY A 369 -5.68 9.87 -2.57
CA GLY A 369 -5.99 10.78 -3.68
C GLY A 369 -5.60 12.24 -3.44
N GLU A 370 -4.86 12.54 -2.37
CA GLU A 370 -4.43 13.90 -2.00
C GLU A 370 -3.09 14.26 -2.65
N TYR A 371 -3.03 14.18 -3.98
CA TYR A 371 -1.77 14.18 -4.76
C TYR A 371 -0.89 15.42 -4.55
N ARG A 372 -1.47 16.61 -4.37
CA ARG A 372 -0.69 17.84 -4.11
C ARG A 372 -0.01 17.82 -2.74
N ALA A 373 -0.72 17.30 -1.72
CA ALA A 373 -0.16 17.16 -0.39
C ALA A 373 0.92 16.07 -0.39
N ALA A 374 0.68 14.96 -1.11
CA ALA A 374 1.65 13.91 -1.33
C ALA A 374 2.95 14.44 -1.97
N GLN A 375 2.84 15.17 -3.10
CA GLN A 375 3.97 15.80 -3.78
C GLN A 375 4.82 16.62 -2.80
N LYS A 376 4.20 17.51 -2.02
CA LYS A 376 4.91 18.36 -1.06
C LYS A 376 5.71 17.56 -0.04
N CYS A 377 5.09 16.54 0.57
CA CYS A 377 5.77 15.69 1.55
C CYS A 377 6.93 14.90 0.94
N LEU A 378 6.80 14.44 -0.31
CA LEU A 378 7.83 13.68 -1.00
C LEU A 378 9.00 14.57 -1.43
N GLU A 379 8.73 15.78 -1.90
CA GLU A 379 9.76 16.79 -2.17
C GLU A 379 10.54 17.13 -0.88
N GLU A 380 9.85 17.34 0.25
CA GLU A 380 10.51 17.56 1.55
C GLU A 380 11.35 16.35 1.99
N ALA A 381 10.87 15.12 1.77
CA ALA A 381 11.65 13.92 2.04
C ALA A 381 12.92 13.84 1.18
N LEU A 382 12.84 14.22 -0.10
CA LEU A 382 13.97 14.22 -1.04
C LEU A 382 14.96 15.36 -0.80
N VAL A 383 14.52 16.49 -0.23
CA VAL A 383 15.43 17.53 0.25
C VAL A 383 16.32 16.99 1.38
N LEU A 384 15.76 16.18 2.27
CA LEU A 384 16.50 15.57 3.39
C LEU A 384 17.33 14.36 2.96
N LYS A 385 16.85 13.58 1.98
CA LYS A 385 17.54 12.41 1.45
C LYS A 385 17.40 12.33 -0.09
N PRO A 386 18.31 12.96 -0.84
CA PRO A 386 18.20 13.04 -2.31
C PRO A 386 18.40 11.71 -3.05
N ASP A 387 18.99 10.70 -2.43
CA ASP A 387 19.27 9.39 -3.02
C ASP A 387 18.20 8.34 -2.65
N TYR A 388 17.00 8.78 -2.23
CA TYR A 388 15.94 7.88 -1.82
C TYR A 388 15.07 7.42 -3.00
N ALA A 389 15.45 6.30 -3.62
CA ALA A 389 14.78 5.74 -4.80
C ALA A 389 13.25 5.58 -4.63
N ASP A 390 12.79 5.10 -3.47
CA ASP A 390 11.35 4.94 -3.21
C ASP A 390 10.61 6.28 -3.19
N ALA A 391 11.20 7.33 -2.63
CA ALA A 391 10.60 8.65 -2.60
C ALA A 391 10.51 9.26 -4.01
N HIS A 392 11.52 9.03 -4.87
CA HIS A 392 11.45 9.39 -6.29
C HIS A 392 10.32 8.65 -7.04
N CYS A 393 10.16 7.35 -6.78
CA CYS A 393 9.07 6.56 -7.36
C CYS A 393 7.68 7.06 -6.91
N ASP A 394 7.52 7.33 -5.61
CA ASP A 394 6.28 7.86 -5.05
C ASP A 394 5.99 9.28 -5.59
N LEU A 395 7.02 10.12 -5.76
CA LEU A 395 6.89 11.47 -6.32
C LEU A 395 6.47 11.41 -7.80
N GLY A 396 7.09 10.52 -8.58
CA GLY A 396 6.69 10.28 -9.97
C GLY A 396 5.22 9.85 -10.08
N SER A 397 4.74 9.04 -9.13
CA SER A 397 3.34 8.60 -9.08
C SER A 397 2.37 9.76 -8.77
N ALA A 398 2.72 10.61 -7.80
CA ALA A 398 1.96 11.81 -7.47
C ALA A 398 1.90 12.80 -8.65
N LEU A 399 3.04 13.05 -9.30
CA LEU A 399 3.13 13.94 -10.48
C LEU A 399 2.33 13.40 -11.67
N HIS A 400 2.36 12.09 -11.90
CA HIS A 400 1.53 11.45 -12.93
C HIS A 400 0.04 11.71 -12.67
N SER A 401 -0.40 11.55 -11.42
CA SER A 401 -1.80 11.79 -11.04
C SER A 401 -2.20 13.27 -11.10
N LEU A 402 -1.23 14.17 -11.02
CA LEU A 402 -1.38 15.62 -11.26
C LEU A 402 -1.28 16.00 -12.74
N HIS A 403 -1.12 15.03 -13.65
CA HIS A 403 -0.92 15.20 -15.08
C HIS A 403 0.38 15.92 -15.48
N ASP A 404 1.38 15.96 -14.61
CA ASP A 404 2.74 16.41 -14.96
C ASP A 404 3.58 15.24 -15.47
N VAL A 405 3.32 14.86 -16.73
CA VAL A 405 3.88 13.66 -17.36
C VAL A 405 5.40 13.70 -17.45
N GLU A 406 5.99 14.82 -17.85
CA GLU A 406 7.44 14.89 -18.11
C GLU A 406 8.25 14.87 -16.81
N GLN A 407 7.80 15.57 -15.76
CA GLN A 407 8.44 15.45 -14.46
C GLN A 407 8.26 14.05 -13.87
N ALA A 408 7.07 13.44 -14.02
CA ALA A 408 6.85 12.07 -13.56
C ALA A 408 7.80 11.06 -14.21
N ILE A 409 8.02 11.16 -15.54
CA ILE A 409 9.02 10.33 -16.24
C ILE A 409 10.41 10.54 -15.66
N SER A 410 10.82 11.79 -15.43
CA SER A 410 12.12 12.13 -14.84
C SER A 410 12.30 11.49 -13.46
N GLU A 411 11.30 11.60 -12.57
CA GLU A 411 11.38 11.04 -11.22
C GLU A 411 11.38 9.51 -11.21
N PHE A 412 10.58 8.85 -12.06
CA PHE A 412 10.66 7.41 -12.22
C PHE A 412 12.03 6.95 -12.77
N GLN A 413 12.61 7.69 -13.71
CA GLN A 413 13.94 7.38 -14.24
C GLN A 413 15.01 7.54 -13.16
N LYS A 414 14.96 8.59 -12.33
CA LYS A 414 15.86 8.73 -11.17
C LYS A 414 15.74 7.57 -10.20
N ALA A 415 14.53 7.11 -9.89
CA ALA A 415 14.32 5.94 -9.03
C ALA A 415 14.99 4.67 -9.61
N ILE A 416 14.87 4.46 -10.93
CA ILE A 416 15.51 3.35 -11.65
C ILE A 416 17.03 3.52 -11.72
N ASP A 417 17.54 4.74 -11.88
CA ASP A 417 18.97 5.01 -11.93
C ASP A 417 19.64 4.76 -10.57
N LEU A 418 18.96 5.12 -9.47
CA LEU A 418 19.38 4.84 -8.09
C LEU A 418 19.25 3.35 -7.74
N ASN A 419 18.20 2.68 -8.23
CA ASN A 419 17.98 1.25 -8.06
C ASN A 419 17.47 0.61 -9.36
N PRO A 420 18.34 -0.01 -10.17
CA PRO A 420 17.96 -0.62 -11.45
C PRO A 420 16.94 -1.75 -11.36
N ASN A 421 16.80 -2.35 -10.18
CA ASN A 421 15.85 -3.43 -9.90
C ASN A 421 14.58 -2.92 -9.19
N HIS A 422 14.32 -1.60 -9.18
CA HIS A 422 13.13 -1.02 -8.57
C HIS A 422 11.87 -1.37 -9.37
N VAL A 423 11.18 -2.43 -8.93
CA VAL A 423 10.06 -3.03 -9.65
C VAL A 423 8.89 -2.05 -9.81
N ASP A 424 8.54 -1.32 -8.75
CA ASP A 424 7.40 -0.41 -8.79
C ASP A 424 7.67 0.80 -9.70
N ALA A 425 8.88 1.35 -9.70
CA ALA A 425 9.28 2.43 -10.60
C ALA A 425 9.23 1.98 -12.08
N LEU A 426 9.74 0.78 -12.39
CA LEU A 426 9.65 0.19 -13.73
C LEU A 426 8.19 -0.01 -14.15
N TYR A 427 7.37 -0.58 -13.28
CA TYR A 427 5.95 -0.85 -13.56
C TYR A 427 5.16 0.45 -13.78
N ASN A 428 5.38 1.45 -12.92
CA ASN A 428 4.68 2.74 -12.97
C ASN A 428 5.12 3.57 -14.19
N LEU A 429 6.41 3.57 -14.52
CA LEU A 429 6.90 4.18 -15.76
C LEU A 429 6.30 3.51 -16.99
N GLY A 430 6.20 2.18 -17.02
CA GLY A 430 5.50 1.45 -18.08
C GLY A 430 4.04 1.88 -18.22
N GLY A 431 3.35 2.11 -17.10
CA GLY A 431 1.98 2.62 -17.07
C GLY A 431 1.85 4.02 -17.67
N LEU A 432 2.68 4.94 -17.20
CA LEU A 432 2.74 6.32 -17.68
C LEU A 432 3.05 6.42 -19.17
N LEU A 433 4.02 5.63 -19.65
CA LEU A 433 4.38 5.58 -21.07
C LEU A 433 3.23 5.05 -21.93
N LYS A 434 2.52 4.01 -21.46
CA LYS A 434 1.34 3.47 -22.13
C LYS A 434 0.21 4.50 -22.20
N ASP A 435 -0.05 5.22 -21.11
CA ASP A 435 -1.07 6.28 -21.07
C ASP A 435 -0.68 7.48 -21.96
N SER A 436 0.63 7.70 -22.14
CA SER A 436 1.20 8.67 -23.09
C SER A 436 1.34 8.14 -24.53
N LEU A 437 0.71 6.99 -24.85
CA LEU A 437 0.75 6.32 -26.17
C LEU A 437 2.16 5.89 -26.65
N ARG A 438 3.16 5.89 -25.77
CA ARG A 438 4.53 5.42 -26.05
C ARG A 438 4.63 3.92 -25.81
N TYR A 439 3.88 3.16 -26.61
CA TYR A 439 3.57 1.75 -26.39
C TYR A 439 4.77 0.79 -26.40
N GLU A 440 5.75 1.02 -27.29
CA GLU A 440 6.95 0.17 -27.38
C GLU A 440 7.78 0.24 -26.10
N ARG A 441 8.10 1.46 -25.65
CA ARG A 441 8.84 1.67 -24.39
C ARG A 441 8.05 1.17 -23.17
N ALA A 442 6.74 1.29 -23.17
CA ALA A 442 5.91 0.71 -22.12
C ALA A 442 6.06 -0.81 -22.04
N ALA A 443 6.02 -1.50 -23.18
CA ALA A 443 6.23 -2.94 -23.25
C ALA A 443 7.63 -3.36 -22.77
N GLU A 444 8.67 -2.56 -23.05
CA GLU A 444 10.03 -2.78 -22.53
C GLU A 444 10.09 -2.68 -21.01
N MET A 445 9.47 -1.66 -20.41
CA MET A 445 9.47 -1.51 -18.95
C MET A 445 8.75 -2.68 -18.27
N TYR A 446 7.59 -3.09 -18.78
CA TYR A 446 6.90 -4.28 -18.27
C TYR A 446 7.72 -5.57 -18.49
N GLN A 447 8.49 -5.66 -19.57
CA GLN A 447 9.39 -6.80 -19.79
C GLN A 447 10.49 -6.88 -18.73
N LYS A 448 11.04 -5.74 -18.28
CA LYS A 448 11.99 -5.70 -17.15
C LYS A 448 11.33 -6.13 -15.85
N VAL A 449 10.10 -5.69 -15.57
CA VAL A 449 9.32 -6.17 -14.41
C VAL A 449 9.15 -7.68 -14.45
N ILE A 450 8.81 -8.25 -15.61
CA ILE A 450 8.66 -9.71 -15.78
C ILE A 450 9.98 -10.45 -15.59
N GLN A 451 11.13 -9.87 -15.96
CA GLN A 451 12.45 -10.48 -15.70
C GLN A 451 12.73 -10.58 -14.19
N LEU A 452 12.33 -9.57 -13.42
CA LEU A 452 12.50 -9.54 -11.96
C LEU A 452 11.43 -10.37 -11.23
N LYS A 453 10.18 -10.33 -11.71
CA LYS A 453 9.01 -11.06 -11.18
C LYS A 453 8.32 -11.86 -12.29
N PRO A 454 8.81 -13.08 -12.61
CA PRO A 454 8.29 -13.89 -13.73
C PRO A 454 6.81 -14.27 -13.63
N ARG A 455 6.22 -14.24 -12.43
CA ARG A 455 4.82 -14.58 -12.16
C ARG A 455 3.90 -13.35 -12.03
N ASP A 456 4.39 -12.15 -12.34
CA ASP A 456 3.54 -10.95 -12.33
C ASP A 456 2.60 -10.93 -13.55
N TRP A 457 1.39 -11.47 -13.33
CA TRP A 457 0.36 -11.52 -14.37
C TRP A 457 -0.14 -10.14 -14.79
N ARG A 458 -0.05 -9.11 -13.91
CA ARG A 458 -0.48 -7.74 -14.22
C ARG A 458 0.51 -7.10 -15.18
N ALA A 459 1.81 -7.26 -14.94
CA ALA A 459 2.86 -6.82 -15.86
C ALA A 459 2.73 -7.54 -17.21
N GLN A 460 2.47 -8.85 -17.22
CA GLN A 460 2.19 -9.60 -18.46
C GLN A 460 0.98 -9.06 -19.22
N LEU A 461 -0.12 -8.78 -18.52
CA LEU A 461 -1.33 -8.21 -19.13
C LEU A 461 -1.09 -6.81 -19.70
N ASN A 462 -0.41 -5.93 -18.94
CA ASN A 462 -0.13 -4.57 -19.39
C ASN A 462 0.90 -4.53 -20.53
N ARG A 463 1.85 -5.47 -20.54
CA ARG A 463 2.72 -5.71 -21.71
C ARG A 463 1.90 -6.11 -22.92
N ALA A 464 0.93 -7.03 -22.78
CA ALA A 464 0.05 -7.44 -23.87
C ALA A 464 -0.76 -6.28 -24.45
N VAL A 465 -1.32 -5.43 -23.58
CA VAL A 465 -2.06 -4.22 -23.98
C VAL A 465 -1.14 -3.22 -24.69
N SER A 466 0.07 -3.01 -24.17
CA SER A 466 1.05 -2.10 -24.77
C SER A 466 1.49 -2.59 -26.16
N LEU A 467 1.79 -3.88 -26.31
CA LEU A 467 2.10 -4.49 -27.61
C LEU A 467 0.94 -4.35 -28.61
N LEU A 468 -0.30 -4.48 -28.15
CA LEU A 468 -1.46 -4.26 -29.01
C LEU A 468 -1.55 -2.80 -29.49
N GLY A 469 -1.26 -1.84 -28.61
CA GLY A 469 -1.16 -0.41 -28.94
C GLY A 469 -0.05 -0.10 -29.94
N ALA A 470 1.09 -0.81 -29.84
CA ALA A 470 2.20 -0.72 -30.79
C ALA A 470 1.91 -1.42 -32.14
N GLY A 471 0.79 -2.14 -32.27
CA GLY A 471 0.44 -2.90 -33.48
C GLY A 471 1.00 -4.33 -33.53
N GLU A 472 1.73 -4.76 -32.50
CA GLU A 472 2.38 -6.08 -32.38
C GLU A 472 1.40 -7.19 -31.96
N GLN A 473 0.44 -7.49 -32.83
CA GLN A 473 -0.71 -8.35 -32.49
C GLN A 473 -0.36 -9.79 -32.10
N GLU A 474 0.69 -10.39 -32.69
CA GLU A 474 1.08 -11.77 -32.36
C GLU A 474 1.76 -11.86 -30.99
N GLU A 475 2.66 -10.93 -30.69
CA GLU A 475 3.31 -10.86 -29.38
C GLU A 475 2.31 -10.49 -28.27
N ALA A 476 1.38 -9.57 -28.55
CA ALA A 476 0.28 -9.26 -27.64
C ALA A 476 -0.54 -10.52 -27.31
N LYS A 477 -0.89 -11.34 -28.31
CA LYS A 477 -1.63 -12.58 -28.11
C LYS A 477 -0.86 -13.61 -27.28
N LYS A 478 0.46 -13.73 -27.46
CA LYS A 478 1.31 -14.59 -26.61
C LYS A 478 1.29 -14.12 -25.15
N ALA A 479 1.45 -12.82 -24.93
CA ALA A 479 1.40 -12.22 -23.59
C ALA A 479 0.02 -12.40 -22.92
N PHE A 480 -1.09 -12.19 -23.66
CA PHE A 480 -2.44 -12.47 -23.14
C PHE A 480 -2.62 -13.95 -22.75
N LYS A 481 -2.10 -14.89 -23.55
CA LYS A 481 -2.16 -16.32 -23.21
C LYS A 481 -1.38 -16.63 -21.94
N GLU A 482 -0.25 -15.99 -21.73
CA GLU A 482 0.55 -16.20 -20.52
C GLU A 482 -0.13 -15.61 -19.27
N ALA A 483 -0.67 -14.40 -19.37
CA ALA A 483 -1.49 -13.82 -18.31
C ALA A 483 -2.74 -14.68 -18.01
N PHE A 484 -3.38 -15.24 -19.05
CA PHE A 484 -4.47 -16.19 -18.88
C PHE A 484 -4.01 -17.49 -18.22
N ARG A 485 -2.85 -18.04 -18.59
CA ARG A 485 -2.28 -19.25 -17.97
C ARG A 485 -2.05 -19.07 -16.47
N MET A 486 -1.63 -17.87 -16.04
CA MET A 486 -1.40 -17.55 -14.63
C MET A 486 -2.69 -17.36 -13.83
N THR A 487 -3.76 -16.85 -14.45
CA THR A 487 -4.94 -16.35 -13.71
C THR A 487 -6.24 -17.10 -13.98
N ASN A 488 -6.33 -17.82 -15.11
CA ASN A 488 -7.54 -18.44 -15.66
C ASN A 488 -8.76 -17.48 -15.72
N ARG A 489 -8.49 -16.18 -15.90
CA ARG A 489 -9.50 -15.11 -15.88
C ARG A 489 -10.31 -15.05 -17.19
N LEU A 490 -11.65 -15.08 -17.05
CA LEU A 490 -12.60 -15.07 -18.17
C LEU A 490 -12.51 -13.82 -19.06
N ASP A 491 -12.24 -12.66 -18.49
CA ASP A 491 -12.10 -11.40 -19.25
C ASP A 491 -10.85 -11.40 -20.14
N ILE A 492 -9.75 -12.02 -19.68
CA ILE A 492 -8.56 -12.22 -20.52
C ILE A 492 -8.87 -13.22 -21.64
N TYR A 493 -9.63 -14.28 -21.35
CA TYR A 493 -10.10 -15.21 -22.38
C TYR A 493 -10.98 -14.53 -23.44
N ASP A 494 -11.93 -13.70 -23.02
CA ASP A 494 -12.80 -12.93 -23.92
C ASP A 494 -11.98 -11.97 -24.80
N ALA A 495 -10.96 -11.32 -24.23
CA ALA A 495 -10.02 -10.49 -24.99
C ALA A 495 -9.25 -11.30 -26.06
N ILE A 496 -8.75 -12.50 -25.70
CA ILE A 496 -8.10 -13.41 -26.65
C ILE A 496 -9.08 -13.85 -27.76
N LYS A 497 -10.34 -14.15 -27.41
CA LYS A 497 -11.38 -14.55 -28.37
C LYS A 497 -11.72 -13.41 -29.32
N HIS A 498 -11.87 -12.19 -28.81
CA HIS A 498 -12.12 -11.00 -29.61
C HIS A 498 -10.99 -10.74 -30.61
N LEU A 499 -9.72 -10.87 -30.18
CA LEU A 499 -8.56 -10.75 -31.08
C LEU A 499 -8.58 -11.80 -32.22
N LYS A 500 -9.06 -13.02 -31.96
CA LYS A 500 -9.25 -14.05 -33.01
C LYS A 500 -10.37 -13.69 -33.99
N GLN A 501 -11.51 -13.21 -33.48
CA GLN A 501 -12.65 -12.83 -34.32
C GLN A 501 -12.32 -11.63 -35.20
N ARG A 502 -11.59 -10.63 -34.67
CA ARG A 502 -11.14 -9.45 -35.44
C ARG A 502 -10.16 -9.82 -36.56
N LYS A 503 -9.26 -10.79 -36.33
CA LYS A 503 -8.42 -11.36 -37.41
C LYS A 503 -9.24 -12.07 -38.48
N SER A 504 -10.27 -12.82 -38.10
CA SER A 504 -11.18 -13.47 -39.07
C SER A 504 -11.91 -12.45 -39.94
N ILE A 505 -12.39 -11.35 -39.35
CA ILE A 505 -13.05 -10.26 -40.07
C ILE A 505 -12.07 -9.51 -40.98
N ASN A 506 -10.88 -9.17 -40.48
CA ASN A 506 -9.84 -8.52 -41.27
C ASN A 506 -9.32 -9.41 -42.41
N ALA A 507 -9.21 -10.72 -42.21
CA ALA A 507 -8.84 -11.67 -43.27
C ALA A 507 -9.95 -11.80 -44.33
N PHE A 508 -11.22 -11.75 -43.92
CA PHE A 508 -12.36 -11.73 -44.83
C PHE A 508 -12.41 -10.42 -45.65
N ALA A 509 -12.13 -9.28 -45.01
CA ALA A 509 -12.04 -7.97 -45.66
C ALA A 509 -10.83 -7.87 -46.60
N ALA A 510 -9.66 -8.38 -46.21
CA ALA A 510 -8.47 -8.44 -47.07
C ALA A 510 -8.68 -9.34 -48.31
N ASN A 511 -9.43 -10.44 -48.15
CA ASN A 511 -9.84 -11.29 -49.28
C ASN A 511 -10.88 -10.61 -50.19
N ALA A 512 -11.71 -9.69 -49.66
CA ALA A 512 -12.62 -8.86 -50.45
C ALA A 512 -11.88 -7.72 -51.18
N GLU A 513 -10.85 -7.13 -50.57
CA GLU A 513 -10.01 -6.08 -51.15
C GLU A 513 -9.02 -6.59 -52.22
N GLN A 514 -8.70 -7.88 -52.25
CA GLN A 514 -7.98 -8.48 -53.38
C GLN A 514 -8.76 -8.41 -54.72
N SER A 515 -10.03 -7.98 -54.70
CA SER A 515 -10.82 -7.64 -55.89
C SER A 515 -10.80 -6.16 -56.28
N ALA A 516 -10.19 -5.28 -55.48
CA ALA A 516 -10.15 -3.84 -55.73
C ALA A 516 -8.75 -3.26 -55.40
N THR A 517 -7.93 -3.10 -56.43
CA THR A 517 -6.59 -2.51 -56.33
C THR A 517 -6.67 -1.02 -55.92
N GLY A 518 -6.16 -0.69 -54.74
CA GLY A 518 -5.96 0.69 -54.32
C GLY A 518 -5.43 0.77 -52.89
N ARG A 519 -4.13 0.99 -52.74
CA ARG A 519 -3.41 1.13 -51.48
C ARG A 519 -3.98 2.32 -50.67
N ARG A 520 -4.93 2.07 -49.77
CA ARG A 520 -5.36 3.02 -48.74
C ARG A 520 -4.76 2.61 -47.40
N THR A 521 -4.15 3.56 -46.73
CA THR A 521 -3.88 3.52 -45.29
C THR A 521 -5.20 3.20 -44.58
N ILE A 522 -5.27 2.05 -43.90
CA ILE A 522 -6.46 1.64 -43.13
C ILE A 522 -6.54 2.54 -41.89
N VAL A 523 -7.20 3.68 -42.04
CA VAL A 523 -7.77 4.40 -40.92
C VAL A 523 -8.96 3.55 -40.47
N HIS A 524 -8.88 2.93 -39.30
CA HIS A 524 -10.00 2.17 -38.73
C HIS A 524 -11.18 3.13 -38.50
N GLU A 525 -12.22 3.04 -39.34
CA GLU A 525 -13.49 3.73 -39.07
C GLU A 525 -14.10 3.20 -37.75
N PRO A 526 -14.67 4.08 -36.90
CA PRO A 526 -15.28 3.67 -35.64
C PRO A 526 -16.51 2.80 -35.90
N SER A 527 -16.67 1.72 -35.12
CA SER A 527 -17.83 0.80 -35.18
C SER A 527 -19.17 1.47 -34.80
N PHE A 528 -19.13 2.70 -34.30
CA PHE A 528 -20.29 3.44 -33.82
C PHE A 528 -20.20 4.93 -34.21
N THR A 529 -21.36 5.58 -34.24
CA THR A 529 -21.52 7.04 -34.36
C THR A 529 -22.11 7.59 -33.07
N LEU A 530 -21.64 8.76 -32.64
CA LEU A 530 -22.24 9.51 -31.53
C LEU A 530 -23.45 10.30 -32.01
N VAL A 531 -24.56 10.12 -31.33
CA VAL A 531 -25.83 10.77 -31.65
C VAL A 531 -26.27 11.67 -30.51
N ASP A 532 -26.80 12.83 -30.89
CA ASP A 532 -27.30 13.84 -29.97
C ASP A 532 -28.35 13.28 -28.99
N ARG A 533 -28.36 13.81 -27.77
CA ARG A 533 -29.26 13.39 -26.69
C ARG A 533 -30.73 13.53 -27.04
N THR A 534 -31.10 14.60 -27.75
CA THR A 534 -32.51 14.91 -28.09
C THR A 534 -33.15 13.88 -29.02
N LYS A 535 -32.33 13.11 -29.74
CA LYS A 535 -32.79 12.10 -30.70
C LYS A 535 -33.17 10.76 -30.05
N PHE A 536 -32.89 10.57 -28.76
CA PHE A 536 -33.23 9.33 -28.05
C PHE A 536 -34.61 9.49 -27.40
N ARG A 537 -35.55 8.60 -27.75
CA ARG A 537 -36.91 8.56 -27.19
C ARG A 537 -37.15 7.25 -26.44
N GLN A 538 -37.98 7.31 -25.41
CA GLN A 538 -38.43 6.14 -24.66
C GLN A 538 -39.61 5.50 -25.36
N ALA A 539 -39.63 4.18 -25.47
CA ALA A 539 -40.78 3.44 -25.98
C ALA A 539 -41.94 3.41 -24.97
N ASN A 540 -41.63 3.46 -23.67
CA ASN A 540 -42.58 3.44 -22.57
C ASN A 540 -41.98 4.06 -21.29
N ASN A 541 -42.82 4.30 -20.28
CA ASN A 541 -42.40 4.85 -18.99
C ASN A 541 -41.43 3.94 -18.22
N ASP A 542 -41.38 2.64 -18.54
CA ASP A 542 -40.45 1.70 -17.92
C ASP A 542 -39.02 1.82 -18.45
N THR A 543 -38.83 2.46 -19.61
CA THR A 543 -37.51 2.63 -20.22
C THR A 543 -36.75 3.74 -19.49
N THR A 544 -35.59 3.42 -18.91
CA THR A 544 -34.80 4.40 -18.17
C THR A 544 -34.37 5.55 -19.07
N PRO A 545 -34.62 6.82 -18.70
CA PRO A 545 -34.16 7.96 -19.49
C PRO A 545 -32.63 8.02 -19.53
N ARG A 546 -32.09 8.35 -20.70
CA ARG A 546 -30.64 8.38 -20.97
C ARG A 546 -29.86 9.26 -19.99
N GLU A 547 -30.41 10.42 -19.65
CA GLU A 547 -29.78 11.41 -18.77
C GLU A 547 -29.54 10.89 -17.35
N TYR A 548 -30.52 10.16 -16.80
CA TYR A 548 -30.40 9.52 -15.49
C TYR A 548 -29.49 8.30 -15.57
N LEU A 549 -29.54 7.53 -16.66
CA LEU A 549 -28.75 6.31 -16.75
C LEU A 549 -27.25 6.59 -16.67
N ALA A 550 -26.74 7.65 -17.33
CA ALA A 550 -25.33 8.00 -17.28
C ALA A 550 -24.86 8.27 -15.83
N CYS A 551 -25.58 9.14 -15.12
CA CYS A 551 -25.28 9.45 -13.71
C CYS A 551 -25.43 8.22 -12.82
N ALA A 552 -26.49 7.43 -13.04
CA ALA A 552 -26.75 6.22 -12.28
C ALA A 552 -25.61 5.22 -12.42
N LEU A 553 -25.14 4.96 -13.65
CA LEU A 553 -24.02 4.04 -13.91
C LEU A 553 -22.73 4.50 -13.20
N VAL A 554 -22.47 5.80 -13.14
CA VAL A 554 -21.32 6.35 -12.40
C VAL A 554 -21.46 6.08 -10.89
N ILE A 555 -22.65 6.28 -10.32
CA ILE A 555 -22.92 5.97 -8.90
C ILE A 555 -22.86 4.45 -8.66
N ARG A 556 -23.36 3.61 -9.57
CA ARG A 556 -23.27 2.15 -9.46
C ARG A 556 -21.83 1.67 -9.51
N LYS A 557 -20.99 2.25 -10.36
CA LYS A 557 -19.55 1.97 -10.40
C LYS A 557 -18.90 2.32 -9.06
N PHE A 558 -19.25 3.48 -8.50
CA PHE A 558 -18.80 3.90 -7.18
C PHE A 558 -19.25 2.93 -6.07
N GLN A 559 -20.54 2.57 -6.01
CA GLN A 559 -21.07 1.58 -5.06
C GLN A 559 -20.34 0.24 -5.12
N LYS A 560 -20.07 -0.28 -6.33
CA LYS A 560 -19.35 -1.55 -6.51
C LYS A 560 -17.90 -1.46 -6.05
N HIS A 561 -17.25 -0.34 -6.34
CA HIS A 561 -15.86 -0.10 -5.97
C HIS A 561 -15.70 0.06 -4.46
N THR A 562 -16.58 0.82 -3.80
CA THR A 562 -16.58 1.02 -2.35
C THR A 562 -17.24 -0.11 -1.56
N ARG A 563 -17.93 -1.04 -2.25
CA ARG A 563 -18.71 -2.14 -1.64
C ARG A 563 -19.86 -1.64 -0.74
N LEU A 564 -20.28 -0.39 -0.88
CA LEU A 564 -21.43 0.14 -0.15
C LEU A 564 -22.73 -0.60 -0.49
N ASN A 565 -22.85 -1.17 -1.69
CA ASN A 565 -24.01 -1.97 -2.07
C ASN A 565 -24.14 -3.28 -1.26
N THR A 566 -23.06 -3.74 -0.61
CA THR A 566 -23.10 -4.90 0.30
C THR A 566 -23.34 -4.49 1.76
N CYS A 567 -23.26 -3.20 2.07
CA CYS A 567 -23.59 -2.66 3.38
C CYS A 567 -25.11 -2.49 3.49
N ASP A 568 -25.78 -3.32 4.28
CA ASP A 568 -27.22 -3.18 4.51
C ASP A 568 -27.55 -1.93 5.32
N ILE A 569 -28.66 -1.27 5.00
CA ILE A 569 -29.09 -0.03 5.67
C ILE A 569 -29.25 -0.17 7.19
N ASN A 570 -29.60 -1.36 7.70
CA ASN A 570 -29.68 -1.59 9.15
C ASN A 570 -28.28 -1.65 9.79
N THR A 571 -27.26 -2.12 9.04
CA THR A 571 -25.86 -2.07 9.49
C THR A 571 -25.39 -0.63 9.60
N LEU A 572 -25.71 0.21 8.61
CA LEU A 572 -25.44 1.64 8.68
C LEU A 572 -26.13 2.27 9.90
N SER A 573 -27.43 2.00 10.11
CA SER A 573 -28.16 2.49 11.29
C SER A 573 -27.46 2.09 12.60
N ALA A 574 -27.05 0.83 12.73
CA ALA A 574 -26.38 0.35 13.95
C ALA A 574 -25.01 1.02 14.17
N VAL A 575 -24.25 1.29 13.11
CA VAL A 575 -22.97 2.03 13.22
C VAL A 575 -23.23 3.49 13.62
N VAL A 576 -24.24 4.14 13.03
CA VAL A 576 -24.66 5.49 13.39
C VAL A 576 -25.02 5.54 14.89
N ASP A 577 -25.80 4.60 15.39
CA ASP A 577 -26.19 4.56 16.81
C ASP A 577 -24.99 4.28 17.75
N LYS A 578 -24.05 3.42 17.33
CA LYS A 578 -22.82 3.10 18.08
C LYS A 578 -21.82 4.24 18.10
N SER A 579 -21.77 5.08 17.06
CA SER A 579 -20.82 6.19 16.94
C SER A 579 -20.95 7.23 18.06
N GLY A 580 -22.03 7.20 18.84
CA GLY A 580 -22.30 8.19 19.89
C GLY A 580 -22.78 9.53 19.34
N TYR A 581 -22.72 9.76 18.02
CA TYR A 581 -23.18 10.98 17.35
C TYR A 581 -24.63 11.35 17.68
N LEU A 582 -25.49 10.34 17.82
CA LEU A 582 -26.91 10.52 18.13
C LEU A 582 -27.23 10.53 19.63
N ARG A 583 -26.22 10.44 20.52
CA ARG A 583 -26.43 10.45 21.98
C ARG A 583 -26.45 11.89 22.51
N VAL A 584 -27.44 12.19 23.34
CA VAL A 584 -27.50 13.42 24.14
C VAL A 584 -26.57 13.23 25.34
N ASN A 585 -25.88 14.28 25.78
CA ASN A 585 -24.97 14.19 26.93
C ASN A 585 -25.78 13.94 28.22
N ASP A 586 -25.53 12.79 28.87
CA ASP A 586 -26.29 12.31 30.04
C ASP A 586 -26.26 13.29 31.24
N LYS A 587 -25.27 14.18 31.31
CA LYS A 587 -25.12 15.15 32.42
C LYS A 587 -25.84 16.48 32.20
N THR A 588 -26.07 16.88 30.96
CA THR A 588 -26.61 18.22 30.63
C THR A 588 -27.95 18.16 29.90
N GLY A 589 -28.37 16.99 29.41
CA GLY A 589 -29.53 16.89 28.52
C GLY A 589 -29.38 17.67 27.21
N ALA A 590 -28.17 18.16 26.92
CA ALA A 590 -27.84 18.93 25.74
C ALA A 590 -27.17 18.00 24.70
N PRO A 591 -27.48 18.16 23.40
CA PRO A 591 -26.82 17.40 22.34
C PRO A 591 -25.44 17.96 22.02
N PRO A 592 -24.66 17.22 21.20
CA PRO A 592 -23.30 17.61 20.90
C PRO A 592 -23.21 19.03 20.33
N SER A 593 -22.25 19.81 20.85
CA SER A 593 -21.92 21.14 20.33
C SER A 593 -21.55 21.05 18.83
N GLN A 594 -21.55 22.18 18.10
CA GLN A 594 -21.10 22.18 16.69
C GLN A 594 -19.68 21.58 16.53
N ASN A 595 -18.81 21.78 17.53
CA ASN A 595 -17.47 21.19 17.56
C ASN A 595 -17.46 19.67 17.80
N GLU A 596 -18.44 19.13 18.52
CA GLU A 596 -18.59 17.68 18.75
C GLU A 596 -19.19 16.95 17.53
N LYS A 597 -19.85 17.67 16.62
CA LYS A 597 -20.37 17.12 15.34
C LYS A 597 -19.29 16.98 14.27
N MET A 598 -18.24 17.81 14.36
CA MET A 598 -17.13 17.90 13.42
C MET A 598 -15.97 17.03 13.89
N VAL A 599 -15.72 15.90 13.24
CA VAL A 599 -14.60 15.01 13.58
C VAL A 599 -13.53 15.04 12.51
N ARG A 600 -12.28 14.73 12.88
CA ARG A 600 -11.22 14.50 11.89
C ARG A 600 -11.58 13.33 11.00
N LYS A 601 -11.21 13.38 9.72
CA LYS A 601 -11.43 12.27 8.77
C LYS A 601 -10.88 10.93 9.30
N ALA A 602 -9.74 10.94 9.98
CA ALA A 602 -9.15 9.75 10.61
C ALA A 602 -10.08 9.11 11.67
N GLU A 603 -10.75 9.90 12.52
CA GLU A 603 -11.71 9.37 13.49
C GLU A 603 -12.94 8.75 12.81
N LEU A 604 -13.36 9.32 11.68
CA LEU A 604 -14.46 8.76 10.89
C LEU A 604 -14.06 7.43 10.23
N GLU A 605 -12.81 7.30 9.78
CA GLU A 605 -12.28 6.07 9.19
C GLU A 605 -12.42 4.89 10.14
N LYS A 606 -12.23 5.08 11.45
CA LYS A 606 -12.40 4.04 12.49
C LYS A 606 -13.79 3.40 12.52
N LEU A 607 -14.81 4.07 11.97
CA LEU A 607 -16.18 3.57 11.86
C LEU A 607 -16.42 2.76 10.58
N LEU A 608 -15.59 2.93 9.54
CA LEU A 608 -15.76 2.29 8.24
C LEU A 608 -15.57 0.76 8.24
N PRO A 609 -14.67 0.15 9.03
CA PRO A 609 -14.60 -1.31 9.13
C PRO A 609 -15.92 -1.94 9.60
N GLY A 610 -16.70 -1.22 10.42
CA GLY A 610 -18.03 -1.65 10.83
C GLY A 610 -19.05 -1.66 9.69
N LEU A 611 -18.88 -0.81 8.67
CA LEU A 611 -19.74 -0.71 7.50
C LEU A 611 -19.30 -1.64 6.36
N LEU A 612 -17.99 -1.69 6.10
CA LEU A 612 -17.35 -2.37 4.99
C LEU A 612 -16.69 -3.67 5.47
N LYS A 613 -17.48 -4.51 6.13
CA LYS A 613 -16.98 -5.75 6.74
C LYS A 613 -16.41 -6.71 5.70
N ASN A 614 -15.39 -7.46 6.11
CA ASN A 614 -14.77 -8.55 5.33
C ASN A 614 -14.05 -8.10 4.05
N LEU A 615 -13.68 -6.82 3.95
CA LEU A 615 -12.74 -6.39 2.92
C LEU A 615 -11.32 -6.70 3.40
N ASN A 616 -10.49 -7.20 2.50
CA ASN A 616 -9.04 -7.23 2.74
C ASN A 616 -8.48 -5.80 2.75
N PRO A 617 -7.30 -5.57 3.34
CA PRO A 617 -6.71 -4.23 3.48
C PRO A 617 -6.66 -3.45 2.16
N ASP A 618 -6.15 -4.04 1.08
CA ASP A 618 -6.05 -3.36 -0.23
C ASP A 618 -7.40 -2.88 -0.80
N THR A 619 -8.44 -3.73 -0.69
CA THR A 619 -9.78 -3.39 -1.16
C THR A 619 -10.41 -2.34 -0.25
N PHE A 620 -10.14 -2.41 1.06
CA PHE A 620 -10.58 -1.42 2.02
C PHE A 620 -9.93 -0.05 1.76
N GLN A 621 -8.62 0.01 1.56
CA GLN A 621 -7.89 1.22 1.18
C GLN A 621 -8.46 1.83 -0.11
N SER A 622 -8.71 1.01 -1.13
CA SER A 622 -9.33 1.46 -2.38
C SER A 622 -10.72 2.07 -2.15
N ALA A 623 -11.54 1.44 -1.30
CA ALA A 623 -12.85 1.96 -0.94
C ALA A 623 -12.75 3.29 -0.18
N VAL A 624 -11.83 3.40 0.79
CA VAL A 624 -11.56 4.63 1.56
C VAL A 624 -11.09 5.75 0.65
N ARG A 625 -10.14 5.49 -0.27
CA ARG A 625 -9.70 6.46 -1.27
C ARG A 625 -10.87 7.04 -2.05
N ALA A 626 -11.71 6.17 -2.62
CA ALA A 626 -12.85 6.63 -3.40
C ALA A 626 -13.85 7.43 -2.54
N ILE A 627 -14.09 7.02 -1.29
CA ILE A 627 -14.90 7.78 -0.33
C ILE A 627 -14.26 9.14 -0.04
N ASN A 628 -12.94 9.22 0.16
CA ASN A 628 -12.24 10.47 0.42
C ASN A 628 -12.35 11.43 -0.78
N GLU A 629 -11.99 10.95 -1.97
CA GLU A 629 -11.99 11.73 -3.21
C GLU A 629 -13.39 12.26 -3.56
N ARG A 630 -14.44 11.45 -3.36
CA ARG A 630 -15.79 11.78 -3.82
C ARG A 630 -16.70 12.39 -2.76
N ILE A 631 -16.59 11.94 -1.50
CA ILE A 631 -17.50 12.32 -0.41
C ILE A 631 -16.80 13.30 0.53
N LEU A 632 -15.69 12.89 1.14
CA LEU A 632 -15.06 13.69 2.20
C LEU A 632 -14.50 15.02 1.67
N SER A 633 -13.98 15.05 0.44
CA SER A 633 -13.53 16.28 -0.24
C SER A 633 -14.64 17.32 -0.41
N ILE A 634 -15.89 16.87 -0.67
CA ILE A 634 -17.05 17.76 -0.84
C ILE A 634 -17.60 18.21 0.51
N LEU A 635 -17.52 17.35 1.55
CA LEU A 635 -17.99 17.67 2.91
C LEU A 635 -16.99 18.57 3.66
N ASP A 636 -15.70 18.45 3.39
CA ASP A 636 -14.62 19.28 3.96
C ASP A 636 -14.21 20.41 2.99
N ARG A 637 -15.17 21.27 2.61
CA ARG A 637 -14.91 22.36 1.64
C ARG A 637 -13.87 23.36 2.10
N THR A 638 -13.69 23.50 3.40
CA THR A 638 -12.72 24.42 4.01
C THR A 638 -11.30 23.86 3.99
N GLY A 639 -11.12 22.57 3.66
CA GLY A 639 -9.82 21.89 3.74
C GLY A 639 -9.32 21.77 5.19
N SER A 640 -10.23 21.74 6.15
CA SER A 640 -9.93 21.70 7.59
C SER A 640 -9.50 20.31 8.09
N GLY A 641 -9.70 19.27 7.27
CA GLY A 641 -9.54 17.87 7.67
C GLY A 641 -10.69 17.36 8.55
N ARG A 642 -11.76 18.15 8.74
CA ARG A 642 -12.91 17.81 9.59
C ARG A 642 -14.22 17.74 8.81
N VAL A 643 -15.08 16.80 9.19
CA VAL A 643 -16.37 16.54 8.52
C VAL A 643 -17.50 16.28 9.53
N ASP A 644 -18.73 16.58 9.13
CA ASP A 644 -19.92 16.31 9.95
C ASP A 644 -20.28 14.83 9.84
N VAL A 645 -20.20 14.10 10.95
CA VAL A 645 -20.43 12.65 11.00
C VAL A 645 -21.84 12.29 10.53
N GLY A 646 -22.85 13.07 10.93
CA GLY A 646 -24.24 12.83 10.53
C GLY A 646 -24.44 13.09 9.05
N MET A 647 -23.88 14.18 8.53
CA MET A 647 -23.97 14.47 7.09
C MET A 647 -23.27 13.38 6.27
N PHE A 648 -22.12 12.89 6.73
CA PHE A 648 -21.43 11.77 6.10
C PHE A 648 -22.30 10.51 6.01
N PHE A 649 -22.90 10.07 7.12
CA PHE A 649 -23.77 8.90 7.09
C PHE A 649 -25.05 9.12 6.29
N ALA A 650 -25.62 10.34 6.33
CA ALA A 650 -26.78 10.69 5.53
C ALA A 650 -26.49 10.57 4.03
N VAL A 651 -25.34 11.03 3.53
CA VAL A 651 -24.99 10.91 2.10
C VAL A 651 -24.57 9.50 1.68
N LEU A 652 -24.22 8.63 2.62
CA LEU A 652 -23.99 7.20 2.35
C LEU A 652 -25.28 6.39 2.26
N ALA A 653 -26.30 6.73 3.07
CA ALA A 653 -27.51 5.92 3.20
C ALA A 653 -28.24 5.58 1.88
N PRO A 654 -28.36 6.47 0.87
CA PRO A 654 -28.97 6.12 -0.41
C PRO A 654 -28.21 5.01 -1.18
N LEU A 655 -26.91 4.85 -0.92
CA LEU A 655 -26.01 3.92 -1.61
C LEU A 655 -25.92 2.55 -0.90
N CYS A 656 -26.39 2.43 0.33
CA CYS A 656 -26.43 1.17 1.06
C CYS A 656 -27.48 0.22 0.47
N GLY A 657 -27.32 -1.09 0.65
CA GLY A 657 -28.35 -2.08 0.31
C GLY A 657 -29.59 -1.98 1.20
N GLY A 658 -30.70 -2.57 0.74
CA GLY A 658 -31.97 -2.65 1.49
C GLY A 658 -33.11 -1.81 0.89
N PRO A 659 -34.31 -1.82 1.50
CA PRO A 659 -35.51 -1.17 0.96
C PRO A 659 -35.38 0.36 0.83
N VAL A 660 -35.87 0.91 -0.29
CA VAL A 660 -35.79 2.35 -0.62
C VAL A 660 -36.33 3.23 0.50
N GLU A 661 -37.50 2.89 1.05
CA GLU A 661 -38.11 3.68 2.12
C GLU A 661 -37.29 3.65 3.42
N LYS A 662 -36.61 2.54 3.73
CA LYS A 662 -35.71 2.48 4.90
C LYS A 662 -34.47 3.36 4.70
N ARG A 663 -33.92 3.41 3.47
CA ARG A 663 -32.79 4.31 3.14
C ARG A 663 -33.17 5.77 3.37
N LYS A 664 -34.32 6.20 2.82
CA LYS A 664 -34.85 7.57 3.00
C LYS A 664 -35.18 7.88 4.46
N ARG A 665 -35.78 6.92 5.17
CA ARG A 665 -36.16 7.10 6.57
C ARG A 665 -34.94 7.31 7.46
N LEU A 666 -33.88 6.53 7.29
CA LEU A 666 -32.65 6.70 8.05
C LEU A 666 -32.04 8.08 7.83
N VAL A 667 -31.99 8.57 6.59
CA VAL A 667 -31.53 9.94 6.28
C VAL A 667 -32.34 10.96 7.07
N PHE A 668 -33.67 10.90 7.00
CA PHE A 668 -34.53 11.84 7.71
C PHE A 668 -34.32 11.77 9.23
N ASP A 669 -34.18 10.58 9.79
CA ASP A 669 -33.93 10.39 11.22
C ASP A 669 -32.57 10.95 11.65
N ILE A 670 -31.53 10.82 10.81
CA ILE A 670 -30.22 11.45 11.05
C ILE A 670 -30.38 12.98 11.05
N LEU A 671 -30.98 13.56 10.02
CA LEU A 671 -31.14 15.01 9.88
C LEU A 671 -31.97 15.62 11.01
N ARG A 672 -33.05 14.95 11.42
CA ARG A 672 -33.89 15.36 12.54
C ARG A 672 -33.09 15.46 13.84
N ARG A 673 -32.18 14.52 14.10
CA ARG A 673 -31.42 14.42 15.34
C ARG A 673 -30.19 15.35 15.39
N ARG A 674 -29.97 16.19 14.36
CA ARG A 674 -28.86 17.18 14.34
C ARG A 674 -29.13 18.42 15.21
N VAL A 675 -30.30 18.57 15.83
CA VAL A 675 -30.76 19.80 16.51
C VAL A 675 -30.87 19.63 18.01
N SER A 676 -30.80 20.74 18.76
CA SER A 676 -30.75 20.67 20.21
C SER A 676 -31.97 20.15 20.93
N HIS A 677 -33.15 20.37 20.34
CA HIS A 677 -34.43 19.83 20.80
C HIS A 677 -35.19 19.34 19.57
N PRO A 678 -35.02 18.08 19.15
CA PRO A 678 -35.70 17.56 17.98
C PRO A 678 -37.20 17.46 18.28
N LYS A 679 -38.02 18.29 17.61
CA LYS A 679 -39.47 18.10 17.64
C LYS A 679 -39.81 16.76 16.98
N GLU A 680 -40.80 16.05 17.52
CA GLU A 680 -41.22 14.78 16.93
C GLU A 680 -41.70 14.98 15.49
N GLY A 681 -41.24 14.10 14.58
CA GLY A 681 -41.73 14.04 13.21
C GLY A 681 -41.21 15.08 12.22
N VAL A 682 -40.36 16.03 12.62
CA VAL A 682 -39.87 17.12 11.73
C VAL A 682 -38.35 17.33 11.81
N ALA A 683 -37.73 17.69 10.69
CA ALA A 683 -36.31 18.05 10.57
C ALA A 683 -36.15 19.54 10.18
N PRO A 684 -35.04 20.22 10.49
CA PRO A 684 -34.81 21.59 10.05
C PRO A 684 -34.73 21.68 8.53
N ASN A 685 -35.41 22.68 7.97
CA ASN A 685 -35.35 22.94 6.52
C ASN A 685 -33.92 23.25 6.06
N ALA A 686 -33.15 23.99 6.87
CA ALA A 686 -31.74 24.31 6.58
C ALA A 686 -30.87 23.05 6.41
N ASP A 687 -31.04 22.06 7.29
CA ASP A 687 -30.27 20.81 7.24
C ASP A 687 -30.70 19.91 6.07
N VAL A 688 -32.00 19.87 5.76
CA VAL A 688 -32.53 19.17 4.58
C VAL A 688 -31.98 19.79 3.29
N LYS A 689 -32.03 21.13 3.16
CA LYS A 689 -31.47 21.85 2.02
C LYS A 689 -29.96 21.60 1.91
N LEU A 690 -29.21 21.67 3.02
CA LEU A 690 -27.77 21.38 3.04
C LEU A 690 -27.47 19.94 2.60
N TYR A 691 -28.25 18.97 3.08
CA TYR A 691 -28.12 17.57 2.70
C TYR A 691 -28.36 17.36 1.20
N ILE A 692 -29.45 17.87 0.65
CA ILE A 692 -29.76 17.74 -0.78
C ILE A 692 -28.67 18.39 -1.63
N LYS A 693 -28.20 19.59 -1.27
CA LYS A 693 -27.08 20.25 -1.96
C LYS A 693 -25.81 19.41 -1.93
N SER A 694 -25.48 18.83 -0.77
CA SER A 694 -24.28 17.99 -0.62
C SER A 694 -24.40 16.70 -1.43
N LEU A 695 -25.55 16.03 -1.34
CA LEU A 695 -25.85 14.79 -2.06
C LEU A 695 -25.77 14.98 -3.58
N ARG A 696 -26.33 16.09 -4.10
CA ARG A 696 -26.23 16.45 -5.52
C ARG A 696 -24.80 16.78 -5.93
N ALA A 697 -24.06 17.55 -5.13
CA ALA A 697 -22.66 17.86 -5.43
C ALA A 697 -21.78 16.59 -5.51
N ILE A 698 -22.05 15.59 -4.67
CA ILE A 698 -21.28 14.33 -4.63
C ILE A 698 -21.66 13.39 -5.80
N TYR A 699 -22.95 13.27 -6.12
CA TYR A 699 -23.44 12.20 -7.00
C TYR A 699 -23.99 12.67 -8.35
N LEU A 700 -24.36 13.94 -8.49
CA LEU A 700 -24.93 14.56 -9.70
C LEU A 700 -24.21 15.85 -10.14
N PRO A 701 -22.86 15.90 -10.23
CA PRO A 701 -22.11 17.14 -10.43
C PRO A 701 -22.30 17.79 -11.81
N THR A 702 -22.71 17.01 -12.83
CA THR A 702 -22.88 17.49 -14.21
C THR A 702 -24.17 18.26 -14.46
N GLN A 703 -25.07 18.37 -13.48
CA GLN A 703 -26.31 19.18 -13.56
C GLN A 703 -26.08 20.66 -13.17
N GLY A 704 -24.83 21.14 -13.16
CA GLY A 704 -24.51 22.56 -13.03
C GLY A 704 -24.57 23.10 -11.59
N ALA A 705 -23.48 23.70 -11.13
CA ALA A 705 -23.45 24.39 -9.83
C ALA A 705 -24.28 25.70 -9.82
N SER A 706 -24.61 26.26 -10.99
CA SER A 706 -25.45 27.45 -11.12
C SER A 706 -26.91 27.21 -10.71
N GLU A 707 -27.40 25.97 -10.80
CA GLU A 707 -28.73 25.56 -10.31
C GLU A 707 -28.75 25.28 -8.79
N LEU A 708 -27.59 25.11 -8.14
CA LEU A 708 -27.51 24.85 -6.68
C LEU A 708 -27.89 26.07 -5.81
N ALA A 709 -27.99 27.26 -6.42
CA ALA A 709 -28.41 28.49 -5.76
C ALA A 709 -29.93 28.51 -5.51
N GLU A 710 -30.72 27.96 -6.43
CA GLU A 710 -32.19 28.05 -6.43
C GLU A 710 -32.83 26.68 -6.19
N ILE A 711 -32.70 26.11 -5.00
CA ILE A 711 -33.72 25.14 -4.58
C ILE A 711 -35.02 25.96 -4.51
N HIS A 712 -35.92 25.80 -5.48
CA HIS A 712 -37.14 26.59 -5.59
C HIS A 712 -37.86 26.71 -4.24
N GLY A 713 -38.18 27.95 -3.88
CA GLY A 713 -38.84 28.32 -2.63
C GLY A 713 -37.86 28.69 -1.51
N GLU A 714 -37.64 29.98 -1.33
CA GLU A 714 -37.58 30.56 0.01
C GLU A 714 -38.94 30.32 0.69
N ASP A 715 -39.26 29.06 0.95
CA ASP A 715 -40.32 28.71 1.87
C ASP A 715 -39.76 29.09 3.24
N ASP A 716 -40.32 30.11 3.89
CA ASP A 716 -40.00 30.59 5.26
C ASP A 716 -40.16 29.49 6.34
N LYS A 717 -40.50 28.27 5.92
CA LYS A 717 -40.61 27.09 6.77
C LYS A 717 -39.27 26.79 7.43
N VAL A 718 -39.29 26.84 8.76
CA VAL A 718 -38.16 26.44 9.61
C VAL A 718 -38.00 24.91 9.65
N GLN A 719 -39.08 24.15 9.42
CA GLN A 719 -39.15 22.70 9.61
C GLN A 719 -39.82 21.98 8.44
N VAL A 720 -39.43 20.72 8.22
CA VAL A 720 -39.87 19.83 7.14
C VAL A 720 -40.31 18.49 7.72
N SER A 721 -41.50 18.04 7.38
CA SER A 721 -42.03 16.71 7.74
C SER A 721 -41.46 15.58 6.86
N TYR A 722 -41.61 14.32 7.27
CA TYR A 722 -41.11 13.19 6.47
C TYR A 722 -41.73 13.10 5.05
N PRO A 723 -43.05 13.30 4.85
CA PRO A 723 -43.62 13.33 3.51
C PRO A 723 -43.08 14.47 2.64
N GLU A 724 -42.91 15.67 3.19
CA GLU A 724 -42.31 16.81 2.47
C GLU A 724 -40.85 16.51 2.10
N PHE A 725 -40.06 15.97 3.02
CA PHE A 725 -38.69 15.52 2.75
C PHE A 725 -38.64 14.50 1.61
N LYS A 726 -39.56 13.53 1.60
CA LYS A 726 -39.62 12.53 0.53
C LYS A 726 -39.88 13.17 -0.83
N ASN A 727 -40.80 14.14 -0.91
CA ASN A 727 -41.06 14.88 -2.15
C ASN A 727 -39.81 15.67 -2.60
N MET A 728 -39.13 16.36 -1.68
CA MET A 728 -37.89 17.07 -1.98
C MET A 728 -36.76 16.12 -2.42
N PHE A 729 -36.67 14.94 -1.81
CA PHE A 729 -35.67 13.93 -2.11
C PHE A 729 -35.92 13.24 -3.45
N ASP A 730 -37.17 12.91 -3.77
CA ASP A 730 -37.55 12.22 -5.00
C ASP A 730 -37.65 13.16 -6.21
N ASP A 731 -37.52 14.47 -6.00
CA ASP A 731 -37.56 15.45 -7.08
C ASP A 731 -36.44 15.17 -8.12
N PRO A 732 -36.80 14.98 -9.40
CA PRO A 732 -35.84 14.68 -10.47
C PRO A 732 -34.87 15.82 -10.78
N ASN A 733 -35.32 17.07 -10.61
CA ASN A 733 -34.59 18.27 -11.00
C ASN A 733 -33.79 18.83 -9.81
N TRP A 734 -34.41 18.91 -8.64
CA TRP A 734 -33.87 19.58 -7.46
C TRP A 734 -33.42 18.64 -6.35
N GLY A 735 -33.81 17.36 -6.42
CA GLY A 735 -33.56 16.33 -5.41
C GLY A 735 -32.54 15.28 -5.84
N PHE A 736 -32.77 14.05 -5.39
CA PHE A 736 -32.06 12.82 -5.72
C PHE A 736 -33.01 11.76 -6.29
N GLY A 737 -33.86 12.18 -7.25
CA GLY A 737 -34.83 11.31 -7.94
C GLY A 737 -34.24 10.11 -8.69
N ILE A 738 -32.91 9.94 -8.70
CA ILE A 738 -32.20 8.84 -9.37
C ILE A 738 -32.21 7.51 -8.58
N LEU A 739 -32.63 7.52 -7.31
CA LEU A 739 -32.52 6.34 -6.43
C LEU A 739 -33.25 5.11 -6.98
N LEU A 740 -34.43 5.28 -7.59
CA LEU A 740 -35.16 4.16 -8.20
C LEU A 740 -34.41 3.55 -9.39
N THR A 741 -33.75 4.38 -10.19
CA THR A 741 -32.88 3.92 -11.28
C THR A 741 -31.68 3.13 -10.73
N LEU A 742 -31.09 3.58 -9.63
CA LEU A 742 -29.99 2.84 -8.97
C LEU A 742 -30.44 1.45 -8.53
N VAL A 743 -31.59 1.36 -7.85
CA VAL A 743 -32.16 0.09 -7.36
C VAL A 743 -32.50 -0.85 -8.52
N LYS A 744 -33.03 -0.32 -9.64
CA LYS A 744 -33.24 -1.10 -10.87
C LYS A 744 -31.92 -1.71 -11.38
N LEU A 745 -30.84 -0.93 -11.39
CA LEU A 745 -29.51 -1.42 -11.77
C LEU A 745 -28.92 -2.38 -10.73
N GLU A 746 -29.23 -2.26 -9.43
CA GLU A 746 -28.85 -3.21 -8.36
C GLU A 746 -29.35 -4.62 -8.65
N GLN A 747 -30.58 -4.73 -9.12
CA GLN A 747 -31.20 -6.00 -9.48
C GLN A 747 -30.65 -6.57 -10.81
N GLY A 748 -30.19 -5.70 -11.72
CA GLY A 748 -29.75 -6.07 -13.06
C GLY A 748 -28.32 -6.62 -13.18
N ASP A 749 -27.44 -6.40 -12.20
CA ASP A 749 -25.98 -6.60 -12.34
C ASP A 749 -25.54 -8.02 -12.74
N ARG A 750 -26.35 -9.04 -12.48
CA ARG A 750 -26.02 -10.45 -12.74
C ARG A 750 -26.76 -11.03 -13.95
N ILE A 751 -27.60 -10.23 -14.59
CA ILE A 751 -28.46 -10.70 -15.68
C ILE A 751 -27.65 -10.73 -16.96
N ARG A 752 -27.60 -11.91 -17.58
CA ARG A 752 -26.99 -12.10 -18.90
C ARG A 752 -28.10 -12.34 -19.91
N HIS A 753 -27.96 -11.74 -21.08
CA HIS A 753 -28.83 -12.01 -22.23
C HIS A 753 -28.12 -13.01 -23.13
N ASP A 754 -28.80 -14.08 -23.55
CA ASP A 754 -28.23 -15.25 -24.24
C ASP A 754 -27.42 -14.87 -25.50
N GLY A 755 -26.11 -14.67 -25.34
CA GLY A 755 -25.18 -14.37 -26.44
C GLY A 755 -25.42 -13.04 -27.18
N VAL A 756 -26.28 -12.16 -26.67
CA VAL A 756 -26.63 -10.90 -27.33
C VAL A 756 -25.49 -9.89 -27.19
N THR A 757 -24.98 -9.40 -28.32
CA THR A 757 -23.94 -8.36 -28.36
C THR A 757 -24.54 -6.97 -28.55
N CYS A 758 -23.81 -5.96 -28.07
CA CYS A 758 -24.11 -4.56 -28.31
C CYS A 758 -23.71 -4.18 -29.73
N GLY A 759 -24.62 -3.60 -30.51
CA GLY A 759 -24.34 -3.20 -31.89
C GLY A 759 -23.38 -2.00 -32.05
N ALA A 760 -22.93 -1.38 -30.96
CA ALA A 760 -21.98 -0.27 -30.99
C ALA A 760 -20.56 -0.69 -30.56
N CYS A 761 -20.42 -1.56 -29.55
CA CYS A 761 -19.12 -1.99 -29.02
C CYS A 761 -18.84 -3.48 -29.21
N ASP A 762 -19.76 -4.23 -29.84
CA ASP A 762 -19.70 -5.67 -30.10
C ASP A 762 -19.51 -6.57 -28.88
N TYR A 763 -19.59 -6.01 -27.68
CA TYR A 763 -19.45 -6.73 -26.41
C TYR A 763 -20.78 -7.38 -26.00
N VAL A 764 -20.69 -8.52 -25.31
CA VAL A 764 -21.88 -9.22 -24.76
C VAL A 764 -22.58 -8.31 -23.74
N ILE A 765 -23.91 -8.19 -23.85
CA ILE A 765 -24.71 -7.33 -22.98
C ILE A 765 -24.95 -8.04 -21.64
N ILE A 766 -24.51 -7.39 -20.56
CA ILE A 766 -24.78 -7.74 -19.17
C ILE A 766 -25.61 -6.62 -18.55
N GLY A 767 -26.64 -6.97 -17.78
CA GLY A 767 -27.58 -6.02 -17.17
C GLY A 767 -28.68 -5.55 -18.11
N SER A 768 -29.10 -4.29 -18.00
CA SER A 768 -30.17 -3.75 -18.85
C SER A 768 -29.78 -3.74 -20.33
N ARG A 769 -30.69 -4.26 -21.16
CA ARG A 769 -30.59 -4.27 -22.62
C ARG A 769 -31.54 -3.25 -23.22
N PHE A 770 -31.02 -2.33 -24.01
CA PHE A 770 -31.81 -1.32 -24.71
C PHE A 770 -31.97 -1.73 -26.17
N LYS A 771 -33.18 -2.12 -26.57
CA LYS A 771 -33.47 -2.53 -27.94
C LYS A 771 -34.14 -1.38 -28.67
N GLU A 772 -33.58 -0.99 -29.80
CA GLU A 772 -34.23 0.00 -30.67
C GLU A 772 -35.41 -0.66 -31.41
N THR A 773 -36.54 0.04 -31.54
CA THR A 773 -37.81 -0.57 -32.00
C THR A 773 -37.90 -0.72 -33.52
N THR A 774 -37.25 0.15 -34.29
CA THR A 774 -37.35 0.23 -35.76
C THR A 774 -36.41 -0.74 -36.47
N LYS A 775 -35.10 -0.58 -36.25
CA LYS A 775 -33.96 -1.33 -36.80
C LYS A 775 -33.52 -2.49 -35.91
N LYS A 776 -34.09 -2.63 -34.71
CA LYS A 776 -34.00 -3.83 -33.85
C LYS A 776 -32.59 -4.19 -33.35
N PHE A 777 -31.64 -3.26 -33.39
CA PHE A 777 -30.32 -3.45 -32.78
C PHE A 777 -30.38 -3.28 -31.25
N ASN A 778 -29.37 -3.81 -30.54
CA ASN A 778 -29.30 -3.75 -29.08
C ASN A 778 -28.11 -2.89 -28.64
N LEU A 779 -28.30 -2.12 -27.57
CA LEU A 779 -27.25 -1.40 -26.89
C LEU A 779 -27.12 -1.89 -25.44
N CYS A 780 -25.87 -1.97 -24.97
CA CYS A 780 -25.60 -2.08 -23.54
C CYS A 780 -25.89 -0.75 -22.84
N SER A 781 -26.01 -0.77 -21.52
CA SER A 781 -26.32 0.42 -20.71
C SER A 781 -25.33 1.57 -20.94
N THR A 782 -24.03 1.27 -21.11
CA THR A 782 -22.99 2.27 -21.38
C THR A 782 -23.14 2.90 -22.76
N CYS A 783 -23.30 2.11 -23.81
CA CYS A 783 -23.46 2.66 -25.17
C CYS A 783 -24.76 3.48 -25.30
N TYR A 784 -25.84 3.03 -24.67
CA TYR A 784 -27.09 3.78 -24.63
C TYR A 784 -26.92 5.12 -23.88
N SER A 785 -26.31 5.12 -22.69
CA SER A 785 -26.09 6.34 -21.90
C SER A 785 -25.16 7.35 -22.60
N GLU A 786 -24.16 6.85 -23.31
CA GLU A 786 -23.21 7.67 -24.09
C GLU A 786 -23.75 8.12 -25.44
N GLY A 787 -24.89 7.58 -25.91
CA GLY A 787 -25.50 7.95 -27.20
C GLY A 787 -24.79 7.32 -28.39
N LYS A 788 -24.16 6.17 -28.20
CA LYS A 788 -23.48 5.42 -29.25
C LYS A 788 -24.47 4.52 -29.97
N VAL A 789 -24.55 4.66 -31.29
CA VAL A 789 -25.35 3.80 -32.17
C VAL A 789 -24.46 3.17 -33.24
N PRO A 790 -24.84 2.02 -33.84
CA PRO A 790 -24.08 1.42 -34.93
C PRO A 790 -23.84 2.42 -36.07
N ALA A 791 -22.61 2.50 -36.58
CA ALA A 791 -22.22 3.53 -37.55
C ALA A 791 -23.05 3.47 -38.87
N ASN A 792 -23.50 2.27 -39.22
CA ASN A 792 -24.31 1.98 -40.40
C ASN A 792 -25.82 2.28 -40.22
N VAL A 793 -26.26 2.72 -39.04
CA VAL A 793 -27.68 2.99 -38.74
C VAL A 793 -27.90 4.47 -38.42
N LYS A 794 -28.47 5.20 -39.39
CA LYS A 794 -28.89 6.60 -39.23
C LYS A 794 -30.41 6.70 -39.20
N LEU A 795 -30.96 7.24 -38.12
CA LEU A 795 -32.37 7.55 -37.94
C LEU A 795 -32.52 9.00 -37.47
N ASP A 796 -33.67 9.62 -37.76
CA ASP A 796 -33.99 10.95 -37.25
C ASP A 796 -34.22 10.93 -35.74
N GLU A 797 -34.96 9.93 -35.28
CA GLU A 797 -35.16 9.61 -33.87
C GLU A 797 -34.94 8.10 -33.63
N TYR A 798 -34.41 7.77 -32.46
CA TYR A 798 -34.17 6.41 -32.02
C TYR A 798 -35.05 6.11 -30.81
N VAL A 799 -36.02 5.21 -30.98
CA VAL A 799 -36.95 4.83 -29.92
C VAL A 799 -36.47 3.53 -29.30
N PHE A 800 -36.20 3.53 -27.98
CA PHE A 800 -35.67 2.36 -27.28
C PHE A 800 -36.66 1.79 -26.29
N LYS A 801 -36.69 0.46 -26.21
CA LYS A 801 -37.35 -0.31 -25.15
C LYS A 801 -36.30 -0.99 -24.28
N GLU A 802 -36.40 -0.81 -22.98
CA GLU A 802 -35.51 -1.45 -22.02
C GLU A 802 -36.00 -2.85 -21.62
N TYR A 803 -35.09 -3.81 -21.57
CA TYR A 803 -35.32 -5.14 -21.05
C TYR A 803 -34.36 -5.40 -19.89
N SER A 804 -34.94 -5.52 -18.69
CA SER A 804 -34.19 -5.86 -17.48
C SER A 804 -34.14 -7.37 -17.23
N THR A 805 -34.94 -8.20 -17.92
CA THR A 805 -34.92 -9.67 -17.83
C THR A 805 -35.19 -10.34 -19.19
N GLU A 806 -34.71 -11.57 -19.36
CA GLU A 806 -35.03 -12.45 -20.50
C GLU A 806 -36.55 -12.71 -20.63
N LEU A 807 -37.26 -12.85 -19.50
CA LEU A 807 -38.72 -13.07 -19.45
C LEU A 807 -39.52 -11.91 -20.06
N GLY A 808 -39.13 -10.66 -19.81
CA GLY A 808 -39.77 -9.50 -20.45
C GLY A 808 -39.52 -9.47 -21.97
N ALA A 809 -38.36 -9.95 -22.40
CA ALA A 809 -37.99 -10.06 -23.81
C ALA A 809 -38.69 -11.20 -24.56
N THR A 810 -39.01 -12.29 -23.86
CA THR A 810 -39.77 -13.41 -24.42
C THR A 810 -41.26 -13.11 -24.45
N TRP A 811 -41.82 -12.47 -23.42
CA TRP A 811 -43.24 -12.11 -23.39
C TRP A 811 -43.63 -11.16 -24.54
N ASP A 812 -42.78 -10.16 -24.84
CA ASP A 812 -42.94 -9.29 -26.01
C ASP A 812 -42.87 -10.06 -27.35
N ARG A 813 -42.04 -11.11 -27.43
CA ARG A 813 -41.98 -11.98 -28.61
C ARG A 813 -43.30 -12.75 -28.78
N PHE A 814 -43.90 -13.24 -27.70
CA PHE A 814 -45.15 -14.01 -27.74
C PHE A 814 -46.40 -13.14 -27.99
N ASN A 815 -46.49 -11.94 -27.42
CA ASN A 815 -47.62 -11.05 -27.65
C ASN A 815 -47.68 -10.50 -29.09
N PHE A 816 -46.54 -10.42 -29.79
CA PHE A 816 -46.51 -10.08 -31.22
C PHE A 816 -47.14 -11.17 -32.11
N PHE A 817 -47.23 -12.43 -31.63
CA PHE A 817 -47.96 -13.50 -32.30
C PHE A 817 -49.43 -13.60 -31.85
N GLY A 818 -49.82 -12.94 -30.76
CA GLY A 818 -51.18 -12.94 -30.22
C GLY A 818 -52.11 -11.86 -30.77
N SER A 819 -51.59 -10.76 -31.35
CA SER A 819 -52.42 -9.63 -31.80
C SER A 819 -52.87 -9.70 -33.27
N SER A 820 -52.71 -10.83 -33.97
CA SER A 820 -53.21 -11.00 -35.34
C SER A 820 -54.59 -11.68 -35.44
N LYS A 821 -55.32 -11.85 -34.33
CA LYS A 821 -56.69 -12.36 -34.32
C LYS A 821 -57.54 -11.70 -33.24
N GLN A 822 -57.97 -10.45 -33.47
CA GLN A 822 -59.28 -9.94 -33.06
C GLN A 822 -59.45 -8.49 -33.54
N SER A 823 -59.70 -8.35 -34.83
CA SER A 823 -60.38 -7.18 -35.40
C SER A 823 -61.38 -7.70 -36.41
N ASN A 824 -62.48 -8.29 -35.93
CA ASN A 824 -63.78 -8.40 -36.62
C ASN A 824 -64.78 -9.18 -35.74
N ALA A 825 -65.65 -8.43 -35.07
CA ALA A 825 -67.02 -8.75 -34.61
C ALA A 825 -67.37 -7.71 -33.52
N GLN A 826 -67.83 -6.52 -33.90
CA GLN A 826 -69.23 -6.12 -34.12
C GLN A 826 -69.95 -5.64 -32.84
N ALA A 827 -70.49 -4.42 -32.97
CA ALA A 827 -71.55 -3.73 -32.24
C ALA A 827 -71.28 -3.27 -30.79
#